data_AF-A0A067MJC0-F1
#
_entry.id   AF-A0A067MJC0-F1
#
_cell.length_a   1.000
_cell.length_b   1.000
_cell.length_c   1.000
_cell.angle_alpha   90.00
_cell.angle_beta   90.00
_cell.angle_gamma   90.00
#
_symmetry.space_group_name_H-M   'P 1'
#
loop_
_entity.id
_entity.type
_entity.pdbx_description
1 polymer ?
#
loop_
_entity_poly.entity_id
_entity_poly.type
_entity_poly.pdbx_seq_one_letter_code
_entity_poly.pdbx_strand_id
1 'polypeptide(L)'
;MSNSCSHGQQQKAVAKARRFSLKLKGVIKPEMRDMVRNSLGDGIAMKNVDGALHSFAKGFGIDLEDSISRRSVGRINREGGVAAGIQVGYEFNKANACTLSNDGTTNKHINYESQHIMMNVPTYAPGSNPDAPLSHEVPPAQRFLGIRSAVNHTSETQLQGWKDTIDSYFSMYNASPFGDEDPLDVRDFARAATGMSTDHAEDQKKQFRLFEEWKSLCEREKRGEEALRSASLDDDVYAILWEEIERNIMEAGGDMGWEALSADEKQKREAEAYRRACVRIGQEKIDAMTPEQRRYIELFLWGGCCMHKEMNSIKGGSARMTAFWKEHGLVGPIKLLNKDNRAAAASGDGATKSRVTEAAQGGAIKLCSLAGAVFAHKDKKKGQQDFIRMLKEKRTFTNMEQNVYDALSDIPTLTELCVLILYSQAISHPYMRDVRGVAFVNLLDLGAKHKEVIDFLDLLLRDRQLLLSPSASYETGSLDGKPWERPEAIYAVQRLAPKLPHLEGALIAFLEGARDTWVRFTSEFAEGGKIATASASKKCCTFMKPTNDANEGALGAYHIDVRNKPRLSVEQHSAHKMYQRNDTSSFMKMCFTPAHHKSIMHQVRDQEAAHLPAQSREKQVAAWERVEEQKHAGDAKRKQRAENKAAKEGPVVRVIDLPGLLVKPPIVSILMGHLNWYRAQGDTSIPKNTSLNRKGLVLDALVAAVERYNMLELEAASAEVAEGAQIEVEADAMQGIEDDFSESKAGDY
;
A
#
# COMPACT_ATOMS: atom_id res chain seq x y z
N MET A 1 50.08 51.19 36.67
CA MET A 1 50.06 49.71 36.77
C MET A 1 48.75 49.12 37.32
N SER A 2 47.76 49.92 37.76
CA SER A 2 46.45 49.40 38.24
C SER A 2 45.46 49.06 37.12
N ASN A 3 45.47 49.80 36.00
CA ASN A 3 44.56 49.55 34.86
C ASN A 3 44.86 48.25 34.09
N SER A 4 46.10 47.75 34.09
CA SER A 4 46.45 46.49 33.41
C SER A 4 45.95 45.24 34.15
N CYS A 5 45.82 45.29 35.47
CA CYS A 5 45.30 44.19 36.28
C CYS A 5 43.77 44.04 36.11
N SER A 6 43.05 45.16 36.08
CA SER A 6 41.60 45.24 35.81
C SER A 6 41.26 44.74 34.38
N HIS A 7 42.05 45.14 33.38
CA HIS A 7 41.88 44.66 31.99
C HIS A 7 42.15 43.15 31.86
N GLY A 8 43.18 42.63 32.54
CA GLY A 8 43.48 41.20 32.56
C GLY A 8 42.41 40.35 33.28
N GLN A 9 41.78 40.88 34.32
CA GLN A 9 40.65 40.23 34.99
C GLN A 9 39.37 40.25 34.15
N GLN A 10 39.08 41.36 33.46
CA GLN A 10 37.97 41.43 32.50
C GLN A 10 38.16 40.49 31.31
N GLN A 11 39.36 40.44 30.73
CA GLN A 11 39.66 39.49 29.63
C GLN A 11 39.55 38.03 30.07
N LYS A 12 39.98 37.69 31.30
CA LYS A 12 39.78 36.35 31.88
C LYS A 12 38.31 36.03 32.14
N ALA A 13 37.51 37.00 32.59
CA ALA A 13 36.07 36.83 32.79
C ALA A 13 35.33 36.64 31.45
N VAL A 14 35.68 37.42 30.43
CA VAL A 14 35.14 37.29 29.06
C VAL A 14 35.57 35.96 28.42
N ALA A 15 36.83 35.55 28.58
CA ALA A 15 37.30 34.25 28.09
C ALA A 15 36.65 33.06 28.81
N LYS A 16 36.34 33.20 30.11
CA LYS A 16 35.59 32.19 30.87
C LYS A 16 34.12 32.15 30.47
N ALA A 17 33.51 33.30 30.15
CA ALA A 17 32.13 33.39 29.66
C ALA A 17 31.94 32.79 28.26
N ARG A 18 33.02 32.67 27.46
CA ARG A 18 32.99 32.04 26.13
C ARG A 18 33.08 30.52 26.15
N ARG A 19 33.45 29.91 27.28
CA ARG A 19 33.59 28.45 27.38
C ARG A 19 32.28 27.79 27.79
N PHE A 20 31.88 26.77 27.05
CA PHE A 20 30.69 26.00 27.34
C PHE A 20 30.98 24.51 27.31
N SER A 21 30.54 23.79 28.35
CA SER A 21 30.62 22.34 28.44
C SER A 21 29.29 21.69 28.07
N LEU A 22 29.33 20.74 27.13
CA LEU A 22 28.20 19.91 26.71
C LEU A 22 27.80 18.92 27.81
N LYS A 23 28.73 18.58 28.71
CA LYS A 23 28.53 17.63 29.81
C LYS A 23 28.54 18.32 31.18
N LEU A 24 27.85 17.70 32.13
CA LEU A 24 27.94 17.98 33.55
C LEU A 24 28.35 16.68 34.27
N LYS A 25 29.48 16.69 34.98
CA LYS A 25 30.04 15.49 35.65
C LYS A 25 30.14 14.27 34.71
N GLY A 26 30.57 14.50 33.46
CA GLY A 26 30.71 13.46 32.43
C GLY A 26 29.41 13.02 31.75
N VAL A 27 28.25 13.52 32.20
CA VAL A 27 26.93 13.21 31.61
C VAL A 27 26.50 14.32 30.66
N ILE A 28 26.12 13.97 29.43
CA ILE A 28 25.59 14.95 28.45
C ILE A 28 24.27 15.51 28.99
N LYS A 29 24.18 16.84 29.07
CA LYS A 29 23.04 17.54 29.69
C LYS A 29 21.74 17.31 28.89
N PRO A 30 20.55 17.30 29.52
CA PRO A 30 19.28 17.06 28.84
C PRO A 30 19.02 17.97 27.63
N GLU A 31 19.30 19.26 27.75
CA GLU A 31 19.17 20.25 26.68
C GLU A 31 20.09 19.95 25.49
N MET A 32 21.30 19.43 25.75
CA MET A 32 22.22 19.02 24.69
C MET A 32 21.75 17.73 24.02
N ARG A 33 21.09 16.83 24.75
CA ARG A 33 20.48 15.63 24.17
C ARG A 33 19.29 15.98 23.26
N ASP A 34 18.47 16.94 23.66
CA ASP A 34 17.40 17.50 22.84
C ASP A 34 17.95 18.09 21.53
N MET A 35 18.96 18.95 21.63
CA MET A 35 19.63 19.53 20.47
C MET A 35 20.25 18.47 19.54
N VAL A 36 20.83 17.40 20.07
CA VAL A 36 21.33 16.26 19.27
C VAL A 36 20.19 15.60 18.49
N ARG A 37 19.03 15.35 19.12
CA ARG A 37 17.87 14.76 18.43
C ARG A 37 17.32 15.68 17.33
N ASN A 38 17.22 16.98 17.61
CA ASN A 38 16.79 17.97 16.62
C ASN A 38 17.76 18.03 15.43
N SER A 39 19.07 18.02 15.69
CA SER A 39 20.12 17.99 14.65
C SER A 39 19.99 16.78 13.71
N LEU A 40 19.72 15.59 14.26
CA LEU A 40 19.49 14.39 13.45
C LEU A 40 18.25 14.53 12.58
N GLY A 41 17.22 15.13 13.16
CA GLY A 41 15.96 15.44 12.52
C GLY A 41 16.07 16.43 11.36
N ASP A 42 16.96 17.41 11.47
CA ASP A 42 17.31 18.39 10.42
C ASP A 42 18.20 17.78 9.32
N GLY A 43 18.49 16.48 9.42
CA GLY A 43 19.18 15.72 8.39
C GLY A 43 20.68 15.57 8.64
N ILE A 44 21.24 16.15 9.70
CA ILE A 44 22.67 16.01 10.04
C ILE A 44 22.98 14.54 10.32
N ALA A 45 23.97 13.98 9.63
CA ALA A 45 24.37 12.59 9.83
C ALA A 45 24.96 12.41 11.25
N MET A 46 24.68 11.28 11.91
CA MET A 46 25.15 11.01 13.29
C MET A 46 26.66 11.24 13.50
N LYS A 47 27.48 10.94 12.48
CA LYS A 47 28.94 11.13 12.52
C LYS A 47 29.38 12.61 12.45
N ASN A 48 28.50 13.49 11.97
CA ASN A 48 28.77 14.90 11.73
C ASN A 48 28.15 15.80 12.82
N VAL A 49 27.31 15.27 13.72
CA VAL A 49 26.62 16.08 14.75
C VAL A 49 27.63 16.85 15.59
N ASP A 50 28.63 16.19 16.15
CA ASP A 50 29.65 16.85 16.97
C ASP A 50 30.39 17.97 16.22
N GLY A 51 30.82 17.70 14.98
CA GLY A 51 31.47 18.70 14.14
C GLY A 51 30.55 19.89 13.79
N ALA A 52 29.26 19.65 13.59
CA ALA A 52 28.28 20.71 13.38
C ALA A 52 28.12 21.57 14.64
N LEU A 53 28.05 20.97 15.83
CA LEU A 53 27.97 21.70 17.09
C LEU A 53 29.18 22.61 17.30
N HIS A 54 30.39 22.10 17.08
CA HIS A 54 31.61 22.91 17.17
C HIS A 54 31.65 24.03 16.12
N SER A 55 31.17 23.77 14.91
CA SER A 55 31.11 24.77 13.84
C SER A 55 30.14 25.90 14.18
N PHE A 56 28.95 25.57 14.67
CA PHE A 56 27.96 26.57 15.10
C PHE A 56 28.43 27.35 16.32
N ALA A 57 28.94 26.67 17.35
CA ALA A 57 29.46 27.32 18.56
C ALA A 57 30.58 28.31 18.24
N LYS A 58 31.54 27.90 17.39
CA LYS A 58 32.61 28.78 16.90
C LYS A 58 32.05 30.00 16.16
N GLY A 59 31.00 29.82 15.35
CA GLY A 59 30.31 30.92 14.67
C GLY A 59 29.68 31.95 15.62
N PHE A 60 29.20 31.50 16.79
CA PHE A 60 28.67 32.36 17.86
C PHE A 60 29.73 32.85 18.86
N GLY A 61 31.02 32.55 18.63
CA GLY A 61 32.11 32.93 19.54
C GLY A 61 32.14 32.14 20.85
N ILE A 62 31.54 30.94 20.86
CA ILE A 62 31.53 29.99 21.99
C ILE A 62 32.56 28.90 21.73
N ASP A 63 33.43 28.65 22.72
CA ASP A 63 34.39 27.56 22.73
C ASP A 63 33.80 26.37 23.48
N LEU A 64 33.53 25.27 22.76
CA LEU A 64 33.10 24.01 23.38
C LEU A 64 34.31 23.28 23.98
N GLU A 65 34.22 22.94 25.27
CA GLU A 65 35.34 22.29 26.00
C GLU A 65 35.41 20.77 25.78
N ASP A 66 34.32 20.15 25.35
CA ASP A 66 34.16 18.71 25.24
C ASP A 66 33.39 18.30 23.98
N SER A 67 33.45 16.99 23.65
CA SER A 67 32.87 16.42 22.44
C SER A 67 31.88 15.29 22.72
N ILE A 68 31.01 15.01 21.75
CA ILE A 68 30.03 13.93 21.77
C ILE A 68 30.40 12.87 20.74
N SER A 69 30.63 11.64 21.20
CA SER A 69 30.96 10.53 20.30
C SER A 69 29.77 10.12 19.42
N ARG A 70 30.04 9.56 18.23
CA ARG A 70 29.01 8.95 17.36
C ARG A 70 28.16 7.91 18.11
N ARG A 71 28.77 7.13 19.01
CA ARG A 71 28.05 6.14 19.85
C ARG A 71 27.06 6.82 20.78
N SER A 72 27.47 7.92 21.41
CA SER A 72 26.60 8.72 22.28
C SER A 72 25.44 9.33 21.50
N VAL A 73 25.69 9.86 20.30
CA VAL A 73 24.63 10.34 19.39
C VAL A 73 23.64 9.22 19.06
N GLY A 74 24.13 8.03 18.73
CA GLY A 74 23.27 6.87 18.46
C GLY A 74 22.39 6.46 19.63
N ARG A 75 22.92 6.49 20.86
CA ARG A 75 22.15 6.25 22.10
C ARG A 75 21.11 7.32 22.35
N ILE A 76 21.49 8.60 22.23
CA ILE A 76 20.57 9.73 22.40
C ILE A 76 19.39 9.67 21.41
N ASN A 77 19.65 9.19 20.19
CA ASN A 77 18.59 8.95 19.21
C ASN A 77 17.61 7.86 19.68
N ARG A 78 18.12 6.72 20.15
CA ARG A 78 17.31 5.61 20.66
C ARG A 78 16.52 6.00 21.91
N GLU A 79 17.14 6.78 22.79
CA GLU A 79 16.46 7.36 23.96
C GLU A 79 15.25 8.20 23.54
N GLY A 80 15.35 8.94 22.42
CA GLY A 80 14.22 9.66 21.83
C GLY A 80 13.10 8.73 21.35
N GLY A 81 13.44 7.58 20.77
CA GLY A 81 12.47 6.55 20.40
C GLY A 81 11.78 5.90 21.59
N VAL A 82 12.54 5.57 22.65
CA VAL A 82 11.97 5.07 23.91
C VAL A 82 11.05 6.10 24.55
N ALA A 83 11.47 7.37 24.60
CA ALA A 83 10.64 8.45 25.11
C ALA A 83 9.35 8.63 24.29
N ALA A 84 9.41 8.46 22.96
CA ALA A 84 8.22 8.51 22.11
C ALA A 84 7.30 7.31 22.33
N GLY A 85 7.83 6.12 22.62
CA GLY A 85 7.03 4.95 23.03
C GLY A 85 6.34 5.18 24.38
N ILE A 86 7.06 5.72 25.37
CA ILE A 86 6.49 6.11 26.67
C ILE A 86 5.40 7.18 26.49
N GLN A 87 5.62 8.17 25.62
CA GLN A 87 4.62 9.19 25.30
C GLN A 87 3.32 8.55 24.78
N VAL A 88 3.42 7.58 23.85
CA VAL A 88 2.24 6.87 23.33
C VAL A 88 1.48 6.17 24.45
N GLY A 89 2.18 5.48 25.37
CA GLY A 89 1.54 4.86 26.53
C GLY A 89 0.89 5.88 27.47
N TYR A 90 1.59 6.97 27.80
CA TYR A 90 1.09 8.03 28.67
C TYR A 90 -0.16 8.71 28.11
N GLU A 91 -0.14 9.05 26.82
CA GLU A 91 -1.27 9.65 26.14
C GLU A 91 -2.44 8.67 25.98
N PHE A 92 -2.13 7.39 25.69
CA PHE A 92 -3.14 6.33 25.63
C PHE A 92 -3.87 6.17 26.96
N ASN A 93 -3.16 6.15 28.08
CA ASN A 93 -3.77 6.01 29.40
C ASN A 93 -4.77 7.13 29.72
N LYS A 94 -4.55 8.32 29.16
CA LYS A 94 -5.46 9.46 29.29
C LYS A 94 -6.55 9.50 28.22
N ALA A 95 -6.38 8.74 27.14
CA ALA A 95 -7.30 8.73 26.01
C ALA A 95 -8.41 7.69 26.23
N ASN A 96 -9.67 8.11 26.03
CA ASN A 96 -10.82 7.20 26.14
C ASN A 96 -10.99 6.28 24.92
N ALA A 97 -10.42 6.65 23.78
CA ALA A 97 -10.59 5.96 22.51
C ALA A 97 -9.45 6.30 21.55
N CYS A 98 -9.18 5.38 20.63
CA CYS A 98 -8.26 5.64 19.52
C CYS A 98 -8.78 5.04 18.20
N THR A 99 -8.30 5.60 17.08
CA THR A 99 -8.48 4.98 15.75
C THR A 99 -7.14 4.70 15.10
N LEU A 100 -7.14 3.70 14.22
CA LEU A 100 -5.94 3.10 13.67
C LEU A 100 -5.81 3.43 12.19
N SER A 101 -4.58 3.65 11.72
CA SER A 101 -4.30 3.77 10.29
C SER A 101 -2.92 3.24 9.96
N ASN A 102 -2.85 2.43 8.92
CA ASN A 102 -1.62 1.82 8.43
C ASN A 102 -1.51 1.89 6.91
N ASP A 103 -0.28 1.73 6.43
CA ASP A 103 0.02 1.52 5.02
C ASP A 103 1.28 0.68 4.85
N GLY A 104 1.40 0.04 3.71
CA GLY A 104 2.51 -0.84 3.36
C GLY A 104 3.22 -0.39 2.07
N THR A 105 4.53 -0.56 2.03
CA THR A 105 5.31 -0.45 0.79
C THR A 105 6.40 -1.51 0.71
N THR A 106 7.05 -1.61 -0.44
CA THR A 106 8.19 -2.51 -0.64
C THR A 106 9.40 -1.73 -1.11
N ASN A 107 10.54 -1.92 -0.45
CA ASN A 107 11.83 -1.36 -0.85
C ASN A 107 12.87 -2.48 -0.93
N LYS A 108 13.47 -2.67 -2.11
CA LYS A 108 14.46 -3.74 -2.36
C LYS A 108 13.98 -5.13 -1.89
N HIS A 109 12.75 -5.49 -2.23
CA HIS A 109 12.08 -6.75 -1.86
C HIS A 109 11.82 -6.94 -0.35
N ILE A 110 12.03 -5.91 0.47
CA ILE A 110 11.63 -5.91 1.89
C ILE A 110 10.36 -5.10 2.03
N ASN A 111 9.40 -5.65 2.76
CA ASN A 111 8.13 -4.98 3.06
C ASN A 111 8.28 -4.10 4.28
N TYR A 112 7.72 -2.90 4.21
CA TYR A 112 7.72 -1.92 5.28
C TYR A 112 6.31 -1.44 5.52
N GLU A 113 5.96 -1.30 6.79
CA GLU A 113 4.65 -0.84 7.23
C GLU A 113 4.81 0.41 8.09
N SER A 114 3.99 1.40 7.81
CA SER A 114 3.84 2.61 8.62
C SER A 114 2.55 2.48 9.43
N GLN A 115 2.58 2.91 10.69
CA GLN A 115 1.43 2.89 11.59
C GLN A 115 1.23 4.26 12.22
N HIS A 116 -0.03 4.68 12.31
CA HIS A 116 -0.44 5.87 13.03
C HIS A 116 -1.69 5.58 13.86
N ILE A 117 -1.82 6.29 14.98
CA ILE A 117 -3.03 6.30 15.79
C ILE A 117 -3.56 7.73 15.90
N MET A 118 -4.88 7.88 15.95
CA MET A 118 -5.54 9.13 16.31
C MET A 118 -6.14 8.96 17.69
N MET A 119 -5.86 9.89 18.60
CA MET A 119 -6.45 9.91 19.94
C MET A 119 -6.45 11.33 20.51
N ASN A 120 -7.32 11.58 21.48
CA ASN A 120 -7.25 12.82 22.24
C ASN A 120 -6.01 12.78 23.13
N VAL A 121 -5.25 13.87 23.15
CA VAL A 121 -3.98 13.94 23.87
C VAL A 121 -3.91 15.22 24.69
N PRO A 122 -3.13 15.23 25.79
CA PRO A 122 -2.85 16.46 26.51
C PRO A 122 -2.06 17.45 25.64
N THR A 123 -2.18 18.74 25.98
CA THR A 123 -1.31 19.77 25.43
C THR A 123 -0.05 19.92 26.29
N TYR A 124 1.10 20.07 25.64
CA TYR A 124 2.40 20.30 26.27
C TYR A 124 2.91 21.73 26.08
N ALA A 125 2.04 22.65 25.66
CA ALA A 125 2.39 24.06 25.52
C ALA A 125 2.80 24.66 26.87
N PRO A 126 3.74 25.63 26.92
CA PRO A 126 4.12 26.28 28.17
C PRO A 126 2.91 26.86 28.90
N GLY A 127 2.75 26.50 30.18
CA GLY A 127 1.63 26.94 31.02
C GLY A 127 0.38 26.05 30.95
N SER A 128 0.38 24.97 30.17
CA SER A 128 -0.68 23.96 30.22
C SER A 128 -0.52 23.01 31.40
N ASN A 129 -1.61 22.34 31.78
CA ASN A 129 -1.60 21.21 32.70
C ASN A 129 -1.88 19.91 31.92
N PRO A 130 -0.87 19.03 31.72
CA PRO A 130 -1.05 17.73 31.05
C PRO A 130 -1.99 16.74 31.78
N ASP A 131 -2.34 17.03 33.03
CA ASP A 131 -3.27 16.23 33.84
C ASP A 131 -4.70 16.77 33.82
N ALA A 132 -4.95 17.89 33.12
CA ALA A 132 -6.31 18.38 32.92
C ALA A 132 -7.16 17.37 32.12
N PRO A 133 -8.46 17.24 32.42
CA PRO A 133 -9.38 16.42 31.63
C PRO A 133 -9.34 16.81 30.15
N LEU A 134 -9.28 15.81 29.28
CA LEU A 134 -9.30 16.03 27.84
C LEU A 134 -10.69 16.47 27.39
N SER A 135 -10.76 17.58 26.63
CA SER A 135 -12.00 18.02 26.01
C SER A 135 -12.26 17.26 24.72
N HIS A 136 -13.52 16.87 24.50
CA HIS A 136 -13.98 16.30 23.24
C HIS A 136 -14.13 17.34 22.11
N GLU A 137 -14.03 18.63 22.43
CA GLU A 137 -14.05 19.72 21.45
C GLU A 137 -12.71 19.91 20.74
N VAL A 138 -11.62 19.41 21.33
CA VAL A 138 -10.29 19.47 20.72
C VAL A 138 -10.15 18.29 19.74
N PRO A 139 -9.82 18.54 18.47
CA PRO A 139 -9.60 17.47 17.51
C PRO A 139 -8.49 16.52 17.99
N PRO A 140 -8.63 15.21 17.77
CA PRO A 140 -7.62 14.25 18.18
C PRO A 140 -6.31 14.49 17.44
N ALA A 141 -5.21 14.23 18.14
CA ALA A 141 -3.90 14.33 17.55
C ALA A 141 -3.52 13.01 16.88
N GLN A 142 -2.80 13.11 15.77
CA GLN A 142 -2.17 11.96 15.14
C GLN A 142 -0.84 11.67 15.81
N ARG A 143 -0.58 10.41 16.15
CA ARG A 143 0.73 9.91 16.58
C ARG A 143 1.27 8.93 15.57
N PHE A 144 2.51 9.14 15.17
CA PHE A 144 3.26 8.23 14.33
C PHE A 144 3.91 7.16 15.21
N LEU A 145 3.71 5.89 14.87
CA LEU A 145 4.25 4.73 15.59
C LEU A 145 5.49 4.15 14.91
N GLY A 146 6.15 4.93 14.06
CA GLY A 146 7.32 4.49 13.33
C GLY A 146 6.98 3.63 12.10
N ILE A 147 8.06 3.25 11.42
CA ILE A 147 8.05 2.23 10.37
C ILE A 147 8.63 0.95 10.93
N ARG A 148 8.06 -0.17 10.50
CA ARG A 148 8.59 -1.50 10.77
C ARG A 148 8.74 -2.28 9.48
N SER A 149 9.65 -3.24 9.48
CA SER A 149 9.76 -4.20 8.38
C SER A 149 8.86 -5.40 8.66
N ALA A 150 8.06 -5.79 7.68
CA ALA A 150 7.17 -6.95 7.76
C ALA A 150 7.74 -8.12 6.95
N VAL A 151 7.46 -9.34 7.42
CA VAL A 151 7.93 -10.57 6.74
C VAL A 151 7.16 -10.78 5.42
N ASN A 152 5.88 -10.45 5.42
CA ASN A 152 4.97 -10.49 4.28
C ASN A 152 3.86 -9.44 4.49
N HIS A 153 2.94 -9.31 3.53
CA HIS A 153 1.80 -8.37 3.59
C HIS A 153 0.47 -9.07 3.91
N THR A 154 0.48 -10.17 4.70
CA THR A 154 -0.79 -10.84 5.07
C THR A 154 -1.47 -10.12 6.23
N SER A 155 -2.80 -10.18 6.25
CA SER A 155 -3.63 -9.57 7.31
C SER A 155 -3.24 -10.03 8.72
N GLU A 156 -2.86 -11.30 8.88
CA GLU A 156 -2.41 -11.88 10.15
C GLU A 156 -1.08 -11.25 10.61
N THR A 157 -0.12 -11.11 9.69
CA THR A 157 1.18 -10.48 9.99
C THR A 157 1.00 -9.02 10.35
N GLN A 158 0.09 -8.32 9.67
CA GLN A 158 -0.22 -6.92 9.97
C GLN A 158 -0.91 -6.75 11.34
N LEU A 159 -1.82 -7.66 11.72
CA LEU A 159 -2.41 -7.67 13.06
C LEU A 159 -1.35 -7.94 14.14
N GLN A 160 -0.47 -8.92 13.92
CA GLN A 160 0.64 -9.17 14.84
C GLN A 160 1.57 -7.96 14.91
N GLY A 161 1.78 -7.27 13.78
CA GLY A 161 2.49 -6.00 13.71
C GLY A 161 1.81 -4.88 14.52
N TRP A 162 0.51 -4.90 14.75
CA TRP A 162 -0.12 -3.98 15.71
C TRP A 162 0.18 -4.38 17.15
N LYS A 163 -0.02 -5.67 17.48
CA LYS A 163 0.22 -6.22 18.82
C LYS A 163 1.65 -5.96 19.29
N ASP A 164 2.63 -6.33 18.47
CA ASP A 164 4.05 -6.18 18.80
C ASP A 164 4.46 -4.70 18.97
N THR A 165 3.89 -3.79 18.18
CA THR A 165 4.21 -2.34 18.29
C THR A 165 3.72 -1.81 19.63
N ILE A 166 2.45 -2.05 19.94
CA ILE A 166 1.83 -1.51 21.15
C ILE A 166 2.40 -2.19 22.40
N ASP A 167 2.59 -3.51 22.38
CA ASP A 167 3.23 -4.24 23.47
C ASP A 167 4.64 -3.73 23.76
N SER A 168 5.42 -3.42 22.72
CA SER A 168 6.74 -2.82 22.88
C SER A 168 6.68 -1.44 23.55
N TYR A 169 5.71 -0.60 23.19
CA TYR A 169 5.57 0.73 23.79
C TYR A 169 5.02 0.69 25.21
N PHE A 170 4.04 -0.18 25.47
CA PHE A 170 3.51 -0.39 26.81
C PHE A 170 4.58 -1.00 27.71
N SER A 171 5.45 -1.89 27.22
CA SER A 171 6.61 -2.37 27.96
C SER A 171 7.58 -1.24 28.33
N MET A 172 7.85 -0.29 27.41
CA MET A 172 8.69 0.87 27.71
C MET A 172 8.07 1.80 28.75
N TYR A 173 6.75 2.02 28.66
CA TYR A 173 5.96 2.80 29.60
C TYR A 173 5.91 2.13 30.99
N ASN A 174 5.62 0.84 31.05
CA ASN A 174 5.56 0.02 32.26
C ASN A 174 6.93 -0.05 32.97
N ALA A 175 8.03 0.01 32.21
CA ALA A 175 9.39 0.09 32.75
C ALA A 175 9.84 1.53 33.11
N SER A 176 8.95 2.51 32.98
CA SER A 176 9.18 3.90 33.36
C SER A 176 8.43 4.23 34.65
N PRO A 177 8.80 5.30 35.38
CA PRO A 177 8.10 5.67 36.61
C PRO A 177 6.58 5.92 36.44
N PHE A 178 6.08 6.19 35.23
CA PHE A 178 4.64 6.29 34.98
C PHE A 178 3.90 4.96 35.12
N GLY A 179 4.58 3.85 34.80
CA GLY A 179 4.00 2.51 34.83
C GLY A 179 4.01 1.84 36.20
N ASP A 180 4.69 2.42 37.20
CA ASP A 180 4.76 1.87 38.56
C ASP A 180 3.38 1.90 39.25
N GLU A 181 2.56 2.91 38.96
CA GLU A 181 1.22 3.08 39.54
C GLU A 181 0.11 2.49 38.67
N ASP A 182 0.21 2.64 37.35
CA ASP A 182 -0.86 2.28 36.41
C ASP A 182 -0.30 1.58 35.16
N PRO A 183 0.02 0.28 35.26
CA PRO A 183 0.61 -0.47 34.17
C PRO A 183 -0.40 -0.76 33.06
N LEU A 184 0.04 -0.62 31.81
CA LEU A 184 -0.78 -0.82 30.61
C LEU A 184 -0.68 -2.25 30.07
N ASP A 185 -1.81 -2.76 29.59
CA ASP A 185 -1.93 -4.06 28.93
C ASP A 185 -2.35 -3.86 27.46
N VAL A 186 -1.73 -4.59 26.53
CA VAL A 186 -2.05 -4.53 25.10
C VAL A 186 -3.52 -4.85 24.79
N ARG A 187 -4.19 -5.61 25.67
CA ARG A 187 -5.63 -5.92 25.56
C ARG A 187 -6.49 -4.69 25.78
N ASP A 188 -6.05 -3.74 26.62
CA ASP A 188 -6.76 -2.48 26.83
C ASP A 188 -6.68 -1.59 25.58
N PHE A 189 -5.59 -1.66 24.82
CA PHE A 189 -5.51 -1.02 23.50
C PHE A 189 -6.55 -1.57 22.52
N ALA A 190 -6.73 -2.90 22.47
CA ALA A 190 -7.76 -3.50 21.61
C ALA A 190 -9.17 -3.05 22.02
N ARG A 191 -9.44 -2.95 23.33
CA ARG A 191 -10.72 -2.45 23.87
C ARG A 191 -10.96 -0.97 23.56
N ALA A 192 -9.93 -0.13 23.61
CA ALA A 192 -10.02 1.30 23.31
C ALA A 192 -10.08 1.65 21.82
N ALA A 193 -9.69 0.73 20.93
CA ALA A 193 -9.76 0.96 19.48
C ALA A 193 -11.23 1.02 19.01
N THR A 194 -11.65 2.15 18.45
CA THR A 194 -13.04 2.38 17.99
C THR A 194 -13.19 2.35 16.47
N GLY A 195 -12.08 2.36 15.73
CA GLY A 195 -12.13 2.23 14.28
C GLY A 195 -10.77 2.18 13.60
N MET A 196 -10.80 1.89 12.30
CA MET A 196 -9.62 1.68 11.47
C MET A 196 -9.83 2.26 10.08
N SER A 197 -8.83 2.98 9.57
CA SER A 197 -8.80 3.51 8.21
C SER A 197 -7.61 3.00 7.42
N THR A 198 -7.90 2.38 6.28
CA THR A 198 -6.94 1.72 5.39
C THR A 198 -7.23 2.08 3.93
N ASP A 199 -6.44 1.55 3.01
CA ASP A 199 -6.88 1.45 1.61
C ASP A 199 -8.05 0.44 1.47
N HIS A 200 -8.47 0.19 0.23
CA HIS A 200 -9.60 -0.69 -0.08
C HIS A 200 -9.21 -2.12 -0.47
N ALA A 201 -7.98 -2.55 -0.20
CA ALA A 201 -7.51 -3.88 -0.54
C ALA A 201 -8.18 -4.98 0.32
N GLU A 202 -8.34 -6.18 -0.23
CA GLU A 202 -9.05 -7.28 0.44
C GLU A 202 -8.31 -7.80 1.68
N ASP A 203 -6.97 -7.74 1.67
CA ASP A 203 -6.14 -8.03 2.84
C ASP A 203 -6.36 -7.02 3.96
N GLN A 204 -6.55 -5.73 3.65
CA GLN A 204 -6.89 -4.71 4.66
C GLN A 204 -8.30 -4.93 5.24
N LYS A 205 -9.28 -5.29 4.41
CA LYS A 205 -10.63 -5.66 4.89
C LYS A 205 -10.60 -6.90 5.77
N LYS A 206 -9.75 -7.89 5.45
CA LYS A 206 -9.53 -9.06 6.29
C LYS A 206 -8.83 -8.68 7.60
N GLN A 207 -7.86 -7.76 7.57
CA GLN A 207 -7.20 -7.26 8.76
C GLN A 207 -8.20 -6.61 9.72
N PHE A 208 -9.11 -5.78 9.20
CA PHE A 208 -10.18 -5.17 10.00
C PHE A 208 -11.02 -6.23 10.75
N ARG A 209 -11.44 -7.30 10.05
CA ARG A 209 -12.19 -8.41 10.69
C ARG A 209 -11.40 -9.12 11.77
N LEU A 210 -10.13 -9.44 11.50
CA LEU A 210 -9.24 -10.08 12.48
C LEU A 210 -9.02 -9.18 13.71
N PHE A 211 -8.96 -7.86 13.52
CA PHE A 211 -8.86 -6.92 14.63
C PHE A 211 -10.16 -6.85 15.43
N GLU A 212 -11.33 -6.84 14.78
CA GLU A 212 -12.65 -6.89 15.43
C GLU A 212 -12.82 -8.16 16.29
N GLU A 213 -12.37 -9.31 15.77
CA GLU A 213 -12.32 -10.58 16.50
C GLU A 213 -11.39 -10.50 17.72
N TRP A 214 -10.19 -9.92 17.54
CA TRP A 214 -9.23 -9.76 18.63
C TRP A 214 -9.76 -8.81 19.72
N LYS A 215 -10.34 -7.67 19.34
CA LYS A 215 -11.02 -6.75 20.27
C LYS A 215 -12.11 -7.46 21.07
N SER A 216 -12.96 -8.24 20.40
CA SER A 216 -14.04 -9.00 21.05
C SER A 216 -13.51 -10.05 22.03
N LEU A 217 -12.39 -10.70 21.70
CA LEU A 217 -11.71 -11.60 22.63
C LEU A 217 -11.19 -10.84 23.86
N CYS A 218 -10.52 -9.70 23.66
CA CYS A 218 -9.97 -8.89 24.74
C CYS A 218 -11.05 -8.30 25.67
N GLU A 219 -12.20 -7.87 25.13
CA GLU A 219 -13.35 -7.45 25.94
C GLU A 219 -13.82 -8.57 26.88
N ARG A 220 -13.96 -9.80 26.36
CA ARG A 220 -14.35 -10.97 27.18
C ARG A 220 -13.32 -11.28 28.24
N GLU A 221 -12.04 -11.37 27.86
CA GLU A 221 -10.96 -11.67 28.82
C GLU A 221 -10.91 -10.64 29.95
N LYS A 222 -10.85 -9.34 29.62
CA LYS A 222 -10.70 -8.28 30.64
C LYS A 222 -11.93 -8.19 31.56
N ARG A 223 -13.14 -8.36 31.03
CA ARG A 223 -14.37 -8.38 31.84
C ARG A 223 -14.45 -9.59 32.75
N GLY A 224 -14.00 -10.75 32.29
CA GLY A 224 -13.85 -11.94 33.13
C GLY A 224 -12.89 -11.71 34.28
N GLU A 225 -11.72 -11.12 34.00
CA GLU A 225 -10.75 -10.76 35.05
C GLU A 225 -11.30 -9.71 36.02
N GLU A 226 -12.00 -8.68 35.53
CA GLU A 226 -12.67 -7.67 36.36
C GLU A 226 -13.73 -8.31 37.27
N ALA A 227 -14.50 -9.27 36.76
CA ALA A 227 -15.47 -10.03 37.56
C ALA A 227 -14.78 -10.91 38.62
N LEU A 228 -13.66 -11.55 38.29
CA LEU A 228 -12.88 -12.37 39.23
C LEU A 228 -12.19 -11.55 40.32
N ARG A 229 -11.87 -10.27 40.05
CA ARG A 229 -11.30 -9.34 41.04
C ARG A 229 -12.36 -8.63 41.87
N SER A 230 -13.65 -8.81 41.56
CA SER A 230 -14.76 -8.21 42.30
C SER A 230 -14.77 -8.66 43.76
N ALA A 231 -15.13 -7.76 44.68
CA ALA A 231 -15.26 -8.04 46.10
C ALA A 231 -16.39 -9.04 46.43
N SER A 232 -17.33 -9.24 45.51
CA SER A 232 -18.36 -10.27 45.56
C SER A 232 -18.26 -11.10 44.29
N LEU A 233 -17.85 -12.36 44.45
CA LEU A 233 -17.89 -13.37 43.38
C LEU A 233 -19.30 -13.98 43.38
N ASP A 234 -19.99 -13.89 42.24
CA ASP A 234 -21.29 -14.55 42.06
C ASP A 234 -21.10 -16.08 42.09
N ASP A 235 -22.05 -16.83 42.64
CA ASP A 235 -21.97 -18.32 42.71
C ASP A 235 -21.73 -18.96 41.33
N ASP A 236 -22.27 -18.35 40.28
CA ASP A 236 -22.07 -18.78 38.89
C ASP A 236 -20.59 -18.69 38.46
N VAL A 237 -19.82 -17.74 38.97
CA VAL A 237 -18.37 -17.61 38.69
C VAL A 237 -17.58 -18.78 39.27
N TYR A 238 -17.94 -19.24 40.48
CA TYR A 238 -17.32 -20.41 41.10
C TYR A 238 -17.61 -21.69 40.33
N ALA A 239 -18.84 -21.86 39.84
CA ALA A 239 -19.21 -23.00 39.00
C ALA A 239 -18.36 -23.05 37.72
N ILE A 240 -18.19 -21.91 37.04
CA ILE A 240 -17.38 -21.81 35.81
C ILE A 240 -15.91 -22.17 36.07
N LEU A 241 -15.33 -21.66 37.17
CA LEU A 241 -13.95 -21.97 37.55
C LEU A 241 -13.78 -23.46 37.84
N TRP A 242 -14.71 -24.04 38.60
CA TRP A 242 -14.66 -25.47 38.94
C TRP A 242 -14.75 -26.35 37.69
N GLU A 243 -15.66 -26.04 36.77
CA GLU A 243 -15.80 -26.77 35.51
C GLU A 243 -14.54 -26.70 34.63
N GLU A 244 -13.87 -25.53 34.57
CA GLU A 244 -12.61 -25.41 33.81
C GLU A 244 -11.44 -26.14 34.49
N ILE A 245 -11.39 -26.19 35.83
CA ILE A 245 -10.42 -26.99 36.59
C ILE A 245 -10.65 -28.48 36.30
N GLU A 246 -11.90 -28.95 36.43
CA GLU A 246 -12.28 -30.34 36.18
C GLU A 246 -11.95 -30.74 34.73
N ARG A 247 -12.29 -29.90 33.75
CA ARG A 247 -11.91 -30.14 32.35
C ARG A 247 -10.40 -30.30 32.20
N ASN A 248 -9.61 -29.45 32.84
CA ASN A 248 -8.14 -29.47 32.73
C ASN A 248 -7.53 -30.76 33.28
N ILE A 249 -8.05 -31.25 34.41
CA ILE A 249 -7.67 -32.53 35.02
C ILE A 249 -8.10 -33.69 34.11
N MET A 250 -9.31 -33.66 33.58
CA MET A 250 -9.82 -34.71 32.69
C MET A 250 -9.02 -34.79 31.38
N GLU A 251 -8.67 -33.66 30.76
CA GLU A 251 -7.81 -33.59 29.58
C GLU A 251 -6.36 -34.03 29.84
N ALA A 252 -5.93 -34.08 31.10
CA ALA A 252 -4.65 -34.64 31.50
C ALA A 252 -4.71 -36.18 31.71
N GLY A 253 -5.90 -36.79 31.62
CA GLY A 253 -6.11 -38.21 31.89
C GLY A 253 -6.64 -38.51 33.29
N GLY A 254 -7.31 -37.55 33.93
CA GLY A 254 -7.78 -37.62 35.31
C GLY A 254 -6.68 -37.30 36.32
N ASP A 255 -6.96 -37.47 37.62
CA ASP A 255 -6.07 -37.03 38.70
C ASP A 255 -4.65 -37.60 38.60
N MET A 256 -4.50 -38.88 38.25
CA MET A 256 -3.18 -39.50 38.08
C MET A 256 -2.40 -38.92 36.89
N GLY A 257 -3.11 -38.60 35.81
CA GLY A 257 -2.51 -37.97 34.64
C GLY A 257 -2.11 -36.52 34.89
N TRP A 258 -2.92 -35.78 35.66
CA TRP A 258 -2.59 -34.44 36.14
C TRP A 258 -1.36 -34.46 37.04
N GLU A 259 -1.31 -35.35 38.04
CA GLU A 259 -0.17 -35.42 38.97
C GLU A 259 1.15 -35.83 38.31
N ALA A 260 1.09 -36.56 37.20
CA ALA A 260 2.27 -36.95 36.43
C ALA A 260 2.86 -35.80 35.57
N LEU A 261 2.14 -34.68 35.40
CA LEU A 261 2.64 -33.54 34.64
C LEU A 261 3.76 -32.80 35.37
N SER A 262 4.68 -32.22 34.59
CA SER A 262 5.69 -31.31 35.14
C SER A 262 5.06 -30.03 35.70
N ALA A 263 5.76 -29.35 36.60
CA ALA A 263 5.29 -28.07 37.15
C ALA A 263 5.05 -27.02 36.06
N ASP A 264 5.92 -26.97 35.05
CA ASP A 264 5.80 -26.04 33.92
C ASP A 264 4.55 -26.35 33.06
N GLU A 265 4.25 -27.64 32.84
CA GLU A 265 3.05 -28.04 32.11
C GLU A 265 1.77 -27.78 32.90
N LYS A 266 1.77 -28.06 34.22
CA LYS A 266 0.65 -27.72 35.11
C LYS A 266 0.39 -26.22 35.07
N GLN A 267 1.42 -25.39 35.24
CA GLN A 267 1.30 -23.93 35.20
C GLN A 267 0.76 -23.43 33.85
N LYS A 268 1.25 -23.99 32.74
CA LYS A 268 0.77 -23.61 31.41
C LYS A 268 -0.72 -23.96 31.24
N ARG A 269 -1.11 -25.18 31.62
CA ARG A 269 -2.50 -25.63 31.55
C ARG A 269 -3.41 -24.83 32.47
N GLU A 270 -2.99 -24.51 33.67
CA GLU A 270 -3.71 -23.64 34.61
C GLU A 270 -3.92 -22.24 34.03
N ALA A 271 -2.88 -21.65 33.42
CA ALA A 271 -2.99 -20.34 32.76
C ALA A 271 -3.98 -20.36 31.57
N GLU A 272 -4.00 -21.45 30.80
CA GLU A 272 -4.97 -21.65 29.72
C GLU A 272 -6.40 -21.83 30.24
N ALA A 273 -6.60 -22.61 31.31
CA ALA A 273 -7.89 -22.79 31.96
C ALA A 273 -8.42 -21.48 32.55
N TYR A 274 -7.55 -20.72 33.24
CA TYR A 274 -7.87 -19.38 33.75
C TYR A 274 -8.34 -18.45 32.62
N ARG A 275 -7.64 -18.43 31.48
CA ARG A 275 -8.03 -17.61 30.33
C ARG A 275 -9.39 -18.04 29.76
N ARG A 276 -9.65 -19.34 29.62
CA ARG A 276 -10.96 -19.86 29.17
C ARG A 276 -12.08 -19.46 30.12
N ALA A 277 -11.86 -19.59 31.43
CA ALA A 277 -12.82 -19.15 32.45
C ALA A 277 -13.11 -17.66 32.33
N CYS A 278 -12.08 -16.82 32.20
CA CYS A 278 -12.25 -15.37 31.99
C CYS A 278 -13.08 -15.07 30.74
N VAL A 279 -12.82 -15.73 29.62
CA VAL A 279 -13.60 -15.53 28.38
C VAL A 279 -15.07 -15.88 28.59
N ARG A 280 -15.36 -17.00 29.27
CA ARG A 280 -16.74 -17.45 29.54
C ARG A 280 -17.48 -16.50 30.48
N ILE A 281 -16.86 -16.16 31.62
CA ILE A 281 -17.43 -15.19 32.57
C ILE A 281 -17.67 -13.84 31.90
N GLY A 282 -16.69 -13.36 31.12
CA GLY A 282 -16.81 -12.11 30.38
C GLY A 282 -17.93 -12.12 29.35
N GLN A 283 -18.15 -13.25 28.66
CA GLN A 283 -19.27 -13.41 27.74
C GLN A 283 -20.62 -13.29 28.46
N GLU A 284 -20.79 -13.98 29.59
CA GLU A 284 -22.03 -13.89 30.38
C GLU A 284 -22.30 -12.45 30.87
N LYS A 285 -21.25 -11.74 31.31
CA LYS A 285 -21.37 -10.33 31.69
C LYS A 285 -21.75 -9.44 30.49
N ILE A 286 -21.25 -9.73 29.28
CA ILE A 286 -21.64 -9.01 28.06
C ILE A 286 -23.08 -9.31 27.67
N ASP A 287 -23.51 -10.57 27.77
CA ASP A 287 -24.88 -10.98 27.42
C ASP A 287 -25.92 -10.35 28.35
N ALA A 288 -25.55 -10.14 29.62
CA ALA A 288 -26.35 -9.42 30.61
C ALA A 288 -26.44 -7.90 30.38
N MET A 289 -25.64 -7.32 29.46
CA MET A 289 -25.67 -5.88 29.19
C MET A 289 -26.88 -5.45 28.36
N THR A 290 -27.28 -4.19 28.57
CA THR A 290 -28.24 -3.51 27.71
C THR A 290 -27.73 -3.43 26.26
N PRO A 291 -28.63 -3.36 25.26
CA PRO A 291 -28.24 -3.17 23.86
C PRO A 291 -27.36 -1.94 23.64
N GLU A 292 -27.59 -0.85 24.40
CA GLU A 292 -26.82 0.39 24.31
C GLU A 292 -25.36 0.19 24.77
N GLN A 293 -25.16 -0.49 25.89
CA GLN A 293 -23.83 -0.84 26.41
C GLN A 293 -23.08 -1.76 25.45
N ARG A 294 -23.76 -2.80 24.91
CA ARG A 294 -23.17 -3.69 23.91
C ARG A 294 -22.72 -2.94 22.67
N ARG A 295 -23.57 -2.06 22.13
CA ARG A 295 -23.24 -1.20 21.00
C ARG A 295 -22.07 -0.24 21.25
N TYR A 296 -21.72 0.05 22.51
CA TYR A 296 -20.56 0.87 22.84
C TYR A 296 -19.27 0.04 22.82
N ILE A 297 -19.27 -1.15 23.44
CA ILE A 297 -18.08 -2.03 23.48
C ILE A 297 -17.79 -2.66 22.12
N GLU A 298 -18.82 -2.93 21.32
CA GLU A 298 -18.73 -3.44 19.95
C GLU A 298 -18.38 -2.34 18.93
N LEU A 299 -18.22 -1.08 19.37
CA LEU A 299 -17.91 0.02 18.46
C LEU A 299 -16.54 -0.22 17.81
N PHE A 300 -16.58 -0.61 16.54
CA PHE A 300 -15.41 -0.69 15.68
C PHE A 300 -15.83 -0.42 14.23
N LEU A 301 -15.47 0.76 13.71
CA LEU A 301 -15.86 1.21 12.37
C LEU A 301 -14.68 1.16 11.41
N TRP A 302 -14.94 0.72 10.18
CA TRP A 302 -13.98 0.77 9.09
C TRP A 302 -14.31 1.92 8.13
N GLY A 303 -13.30 2.68 7.72
CA GLY A 303 -13.45 3.71 6.68
C GLY A 303 -12.31 3.65 5.67
N GLY A 304 -12.64 3.39 4.40
CA GLY A 304 -11.64 3.36 3.34
C GLY A 304 -11.14 4.75 2.91
N CYS A 305 -9.84 4.86 2.61
CA CYS A 305 -9.20 6.11 2.19
C CYS A 305 -9.90 6.79 0.99
N CYS A 306 -10.22 8.08 1.11
CA CYS A 306 -10.87 8.89 0.07
C CYS A 306 -10.06 9.01 -1.22
N MET A 307 -8.73 9.10 -1.13
CA MET A 307 -7.86 9.16 -2.31
C MET A 307 -7.86 7.86 -3.10
N HIS A 308 -8.04 6.73 -2.42
CA HIS A 308 -8.21 5.45 -3.11
C HIS A 308 -9.60 5.32 -3.75
N LYS A 309 -10.65 5.93 -3.18
CA LYS A 309 -11.98 5.99 -3.82
C LYS A 309 -11.90 6.75 -5.15
N GLU A 310 -11.31 7.94 -5.11
CA GLU A 310 -11.09 8.79 -6.29
C GLU A 310 -10.20 8.08 -7.32
N MET A 311 -9.03 7.55 -6.93
CA MET A 311 -8.12 6.87 -7.85
C MET A 311 -8.79 5.65 -8.49
N ASN A 312 -9.55 4.87 -7.72
CA ASN A 312 -10.24 3.71 -8.27
C ASN A 312 -11.38 4.11 -9.20
N SER A 313 -12.07 5.23 -8.96
CA SER A 313 -13.07 5.78 -9.89
C SER A 313 -12.47 6.09 -11.27
N ILE A 314 -11.26 6.66 -11.32
CA ILE A 314 -10.54 6.87 -12.58
C ILE A 314 -10.21 5.53 -13.26
N LYS A 315 -9.78 4.51 -12.49
CA LYS A 315 -9.53 3.17 -13.06
C LYS A 315 -10.81 2.56 -13.64
N GLY A 316 -11.94 2.69 -12.95
CA GLY A 316 -13.24 2.23 -13.41
C GLY A 316 -13.69 2.92 -14.69
N GLY A 317 -13.60 4.25 -14.72
CA GLY A 317 -13.91 5.05 -15.91
C GLY A 317 -12.98 4.73 -17.08
N SER A 318 -11.67 4.63 -16.83
CA SER A 318 -10.69 4.30 -17.86
C SER A 318 -10.90 2.91 -18.43
N ALA A 319 -11.30 1.92 -17.62
CA ALA A 319 -11.60 0.58 -18.08
C ALA A 319 -12.80 0.54 -19.04
N ARG A 320 -13.91 1.21 -18.69
CA ARG A 320 -15.08 1.33 -19.57
C ARG A 320 -14.79 2.14 -20.83
N MET A 321 -14.07 3.25 -20.71
CA MET A 321 -13.64 4.05 -21.87
C MET A 321 -12.72 3.26 -22.82
N THR A 322 -11.85 2.40 -22.28
CA THR A 322 -11.02 1.51 -23.12
C THR A 322 -11.89 0.46 -23.84
N ALA A 323 -12.90 -0.08 -23.17
CA ALA A 323 -13.82 -1.06 -23.75
C ALA A 323 -14.72 -0.44 -24.85
N PHE A 324 -15.13 0.82 -24.68
CA PHE A 324 -15.98 1.58 -25.59
C PHE A 324 -15.48 1.50 -27.04
N TRP A 325 -14.17 1.69 -27.28
CA TRP A 325 -13.60 1.63 -28.63
C TRP A 325 -13.90 0.29 -29.32
N LYS A 326 -13.69 -0.82 -28.62
CA LYS A 326 -13.90 -2.17 -29.15
C LYS A 326 -15.38 -2.48 -29.33
N GLU A 327 -16.21 -2.12 -28.35
CA GLU A 327 -17.65 -2.40 -28.35
C GLU A 327 -18.39 -1.70 -29.50
N HIS A 328 -17.86 -0.56 -29.96
CA HIS A 328 -18.42 0.22 -31.06
C HIS A 328 -17.69 -0.04 -32.40
N GLY A 329 -16.76 -1.01 -32.46
CA GLY A 329 -16.01 -1.32 -33.67
C GLY A 329 -15.07 -0.20 -34.15
N LEU A 330 -14.63 0.67 -33.24
CA LEU A 330 -13.78 1.82 -33.53
C LEU A 330 -12.30 1.47 -33.36
N VAL A 331 -11.44 2.20 -34.09
CA VAL A 331 -9.99 2.12 -33.88
C VAL A 331 -9.65 2.78 -32.55
N GLY A 332 -9.13 1.97 -31.63
CA GLY A 332 -8.73 2.42 -30.30
C GLY A 332 -7.38 3.16 -30.28
N PRO A 333 -6.97 3.66 -29.09
CA PRO A 333 -5.74 4.40 -28.90
C PRO A 333 -4.48 3.65 -29.31
N ILE A 334 -3.50 4.41 -29.82
CA ILE A 334 -2.20 3.88 -30.20
C ILE A 334 -1.51 3.17 -29.02
N LYS A 335 -0.89 2.03 -29.32
CA LYS A 335 -0.04 1.28 -28.40
C LYS A 335 1.35 1.92 -28.32
N LEU A 336 1.81 2.23 -27.11
CA LEU A 336 3.06 2.92 -26.85
C LEU A 336 4.16 1.92 -26.44
N LEU A 337 4.79 1.33 -27.45
CA LEU A 337 5.83 0.30 -27.29
C LEU A 337 7.08 0.84 -26.57
N ASN A 338 7.66 0.03 -25.69
CA ASN A 338 9.00 0.29 -25.17
C ASN A 338 10.06 0.04 -26.28
N LYS A 339 11.31 0.45 -26.05
CA LYS A 339 12.38 0.35 -27.05
C LYS A 339 12.55 -1.07 -27.60
N ASP A 340 12.55 -2.06 -26.71
CA ASP A 340 12.82 -3.45 -27.07
C ASP A 340 11.65 -4.06 -27.84
N ASN A 341 10.42 -3.78 -27.40
CA ASN A 341 9.20 -4.20 -28.10
C ASN A 341 9.07 -3.51 -29.46
N ARG A 342 9.49 -2.25 -29.58
CA ARG A 342 9.51 -1.52 -30.86
C ARG A 342 10.52 -2.13 -31.82
N ALA A 343 11.71 -2.48 -31.33
CA ALA A 343 12.71 -3.21 -32.12
C ALA A 343 12.19 -4.59 -32.54
N ALA A 344 11.63 -5.36 -31.60
CA ALA A 344 11.06 -6.68 -31.86
C ALA A 344 9.86 -6.63 -32.82
N ALA A 345 9.03 -5.59 -32.77
CA ALA A 345 7.93 -5.39 -33.72
C ALA A 345 8.41 -5.05 -35.14
N ALA A 346 9.58 -4.40 -35.25
CA ALA A 346 10.18 -4.02 -36.53
C ALA A 346 10.98 -5.14 -37.17
N SER A 347 11.61 -6.02 -36.37
CA SER A 347 12.47 -7.11 -36.85
C SER A 347 11.84 -8.50 -36.77
N GLY A 348 10.69 -8.64 -36.10
CA GLY A 348 10.02 -9.92 -35.86
C GLY A 348 9.00 -10.29 -36.93
N ASP A 349 8.61 -11.56 -36.95
CA ASP A 349 7.52 -12.08 -37.78
C ASP A 349 6.15 -11.49 -37.37
N GLY A 350 5.12 -11.74 -38.19
CA GLY A 350 3.76 -11.24 -37.94
C GLY A 350 3.22 -11.64 -36.55
N ALA A 351 3.53 -12.85 -36.08
CA ALA A 351 3.13 -13.34 -34.77
C ALA A 351 3.82 -12.56 -33.63
N THR A 352 5.12 -12.30 -33.75
CA THR A 352 5.90 -11.52 -32.78
C THR A 352 5.40 -10.09 -32.72
N LYS A 353 5.14 -9.47 -33.87
CA LYS A 353 4.58 -8.11 -33.97
C LYS A 353 3.22 -8.00 -33.28
N SER A 354 2.32 -8.96 -33.51
CA SER A 354 1.03 -9.01 -32.82
C SER A 354 1.18 -9.17 -31.31
N ARG A 355 1.99 -10.13 -30.86
CA ARG A 355 2.22 -10.40 -29.43
C ARG A 355 2.77 -9.19 -28.67
N VAL A 356 3.78 -8.50 -29.21
CA VAL A 356 4.37 -7.33 -28.52
C VAL A 356 3.46 -6.12 -28.53
N THR A 357 2.61 -5.98 -29.56
CA THR A 357 1.62 -4.91 -29.68
C THR A 357 0.44 -5.13 -28.73
N GLU A 358 -0.05 -6.37 -28.61
CA GLU A 358 -1.09 -6.73 -27.65
C GLU A 358 -0.64 -6.54 -26.20
N ALA A 359 0.60 -6.90 -25.87
CA ALA A 359 1.17 -6.70 -24.55
C ALA A 359 1.43 -5.23 -24.20
N ALA A 360 1.45 -4.33 -25.19
CA ALA A 360 1.74 -2.93 -24.97
C ALA A 360 0.55 -2.16 -24.40
N GLN A 361 0.86 -1.24 -23.48
CA GLN A 361 -0.09 -0.24 -22.99
C GLN A 361 -0.21 0.91 -23.99
N GLY A 362 -1.38 1.54 -24.07
CA GLY A 362 -1.66 2.65 -24.97
C GLY A 362 -2.60 3.66 -24.32
N GLY A 363 -2.98 4.69 -25.08
CA GLY A 363 -3.98 5.67 -24.66
C GLY A 363 -3.51 6.66 -23.59
N ALA A 364 -4.47 7.42 -23.05
CA ALA A 364 -4.17 8.62 -22.29
C ALA A 364 -3.46 8.33 -20.96
N ILE A 365 -3.81 7.24 -20.28
CA ILE A 365 -3.14 6.85 -19.02
C ILE A 365 -1.64 6.59 -19.26
N LYS A 366 -1.30 5.88 -20.34
CA LYS A 366 0.10 5.60 -20.67
C LYS A 366 0.82 6.88 -21.11
N LEU A 367 0.16 7.72 -21.91
CA LEU A 367 0.66 9.04 -22.27
C LEU A 367 1.00 9.88 -21.03
N CYS A 368 0.07 10.04 -20.08
CA CYS A 368 0.29 10.79 -18.84
C CYS A 368 1.46 10.23 -18.02
N SER A 369 1.60 8.90 -17.95
CA SER A 369 2.74 8.25 -17.28
C SER A 369 4.08 8.59 -17.93
N LEU A 370 4.16 8.53 -19.26
CA LEU A 370 5.37 8.88 -20.01
C LEU A 370 5.66 10.39 -19.94
N ALA A 371 4.64 11.22 -20.11
CA ALA A 371 4.72 12.67 -19.98
C ALA A 371 5.25 13.06 -18.60
N GLY A 372 4.73 12.46 -17.52
CA GLY A 372 5.25 12.67 -16.17
C GLY A 372 6.73 12.29 -16.03
N ALA A 373 7.15 11.18 -16.63
CA ALA A 373 8.56 10.77 -16.63
C ALA A 373 9.47 11.73 -17.43
N VAL A 374 8.96 12.35 -18.49
CA VAL A 374 9.75 13.25 -19.36
C VAL A 374 9.74 14.71 -18.88
N PHE A 375 8.60 15.21 -18.40
CA PHE A 375 8.42 16.60 -17.97
C PHE A 375 8.73 16.81 -16.48
N ALA A 376 8.42 15.84 -15.63
CA ALA A 376 8.52 15.92 -14.17
C ALA A 376 9.36 14.76 -13.60
N HIS A 377 10.51 14.50 -14.21
CA HIS A 377 11.41 13.43 -13.79
C HIS A 377 11.89 13.63 -12.35
N LYS A 378 11.90 12.57 -11.53
CA LYS A 378 12.35 12.60 -10.10
C LYS A 378 13.78 13.09 -9.92
N ASP A 379 14.60 12.97 -10.96
CA ASP A 379 15.91 13.62 -11.08
C ASP A 379 15.73 14.98 -11.76
N LYS A 380 15.92 16.06 -10.99
CA LYS A 380 15.78 17.46 -11.44
C LYS A 380 16.69 17.80 -12.63
N LYS A 381 17.69 16.97 -12.97
CA LYS A 381 18.57 17.16 -14.12
C LYS A 381 18.03 16.60 -15.44
N LYS A 382 16.91 15.85 -15.44
CA LYS A 382 16.46 15.05 -16.60
C LYS A 382 15.10 15.49 -17.18
N GLY A 383 14.48 16.54 -16.66
CA GLY A 383 13.19 17.04 -17.14
C GLY A 383 13.31 18.17 -18.17
N GLN A 384 12.34 18.21 -19.10
CA GLN A 384 12.01 19.23 -20.11
C GLN A 384 12.32 18.87 -21.58
N GLN A 385 11.26 18.85 -22.39
CA GLN A 385 11.25 18.34 -23.77
C GLN A 385 11.89 19.28 -24.81
N ASP A 386 11.67 20.60 -24.71
CA ASP A 386 12.21 21.54 -25.70
C ASP A 386 13.64 21.98 -25.38
N PHE A 387 13.94 22.17 -24.09
CA PHE A 387 15.29 22.54 -23.64
C PHE A 387 16.30 21.43 -23.95
N ILE A 388 15.92 20.17 -23.73
CA ILE A 388 16.81 19.03 -24.00
C ILE A 388 17.03 18.82 -25.50
N ARG A 389 16.04 19.01 -26.39
CA ARG A 389 16.28 18.88 -27.85
C ARG A 389 17.28 19.92 -28.36
N MET A 390 17.24 21.14 -27.81
CA MET A 390 18.19 22.20 -28.14
C MET A 390 19.59 21.95 -27.56
N LEU A 391 19.69 21.23 -26.43
CA LEU A 391 20.96 20.90 -25.76
C LEU A 391 21.58 19.56 -26.17
N LYS A 392 20.83 18.64 -26.78
CA LYS A 392 21.35 17.36 -27.25
C LYS A 392 22.22 17.57 -28.50
N GLU A 393 23.45 17.04 -28.48
CA GLU A 393 24.34 16.97 -29.65
C GLU A 393 23.65 16.30 -30.85
N LYS A 394 22.83 15.26 -30.58
CA LYS A 394 21.97 14.61 -31.57
C LYS A 394 20.52 15.05 -31.33
N ARG A 395 19.97 15.83 -32.27
CA ARG A 395 18.60 16.39 -32.24
C ARG A 395 17.49 15.33 -32.49
N THR A 396 17.65 14.12 -31.96
CA THR A 396 16.70 13.00 -32.12
C THR A 396 15.90 12.77 -30.84
N PHE A 397 14.64 12.36 -30.97
CA PHE A 397 13.82 11.97 -29.82
C PHE A 397 14.33 10.66 -29.19
N THR A 398 14.24 10.56 -27.86
CA THR A 398 14.29 9.27 -27.17
C THR A 398 13.00 8.49 -27.44
N ASN A 399 12.98 7.17 -27.23
CA ASN A 399 11.76 6.37 -27.40
C ASN A 399 10.58 6.88 -26.56
N MET A 400 10.84 7.40 -25.35
CA MET A 400 9.78 7.98 -24.51
C MET A 400 9.27 9.30 -25.06
N GLU A 401 10.16 10.18 -25.53
CA GLU A 401 9.78 11.45 -26.18
C GLU A 401 8.99 11.19 -27.47
N GLN A 402 9.43 10.23 -28.30
CA GLN A 402 8.73 9.84 -29.51
C GLN A 402 7.34 9.28 -29.18
N ASN A 403 7.22 8.39 -28.19
CA ASN A 403 5.91 7.88 -27.76
C ASN A 403 4.97 9.00 -27.29
N VAL A 404 5.48 10.01 -26.57
CA VAL A 404 4.66 11.16 -26.17
C VAL A 404 4.23 11.97 -27.39
N TYR A 405 5.15 12.23 -28.33
CA TYR A 405 4.86 12.95 -29.57
C TYR A 405 3.81 12.23 -30.43
N ASP A 406 3.99 10.92 -30.64
CA ASP A 406 3.08 10.06 -31.40
C ASP A 406 1.67 10.08 -30.77
N ALA A 407 1.60 9.91 -29.45
CA ALA A 407 0.34 9.91 -28.69
C ALA A 407 -0.41 11.26 -28.76
N LEU A 408 0.32 12.38 -28.78
CA LEU A 408 -0.28 13.71 -28.94
C LEU A 408 -0.78 14.00 -30.35
N SER A 409 -0.46 13.14 -31.32
CA SER A 409 -0.96 13.21 -32.70
C SER A 409 -2.06 12.17 -32.97
N ASP A 410 -2.32 11.27 -32.03
CA ASP A 410 -3.31 10.18 -32.16
C ASP A 410 -4.69 10.61 -31.64
N ILE A 411 -5.69 10.65 -32.53
CA ILE A 411 -7.04 11.15 -32.23
C ILE A 411 -7.71 10.35 -31.08
N PRO A 412 -7.72 9.01 -31.06
CA PRO A 412 -8.30 8.27 -29.95
C PRO A 412 -7.56 8.51 -28.63
N THR A 413 -6.22 8.59 -28.62
CA THR A 413 -5.46 8.93 -27.40
C THR A 413 -5.77 10.35 -26.91
N LEU A 414 -5.85 11.34 -27.80
CA LEU A 414 -6.26 12.70 -27.45
C LEU A 414 -7.70 12.74 -26.92
N THR A 415 -8.59 11.92 -27.47
CA THR A 415 -9.97 11.78 -26.99
C THR A 415 -10.00 11.33 -25.55
N GLU A 416 -9.30 10.24 -25.22
CA GLU A 416 -9.18 9.78 -23.84
C GLU A 416 -8.54 10.83 -22.92
N LEU A 417 -7.53 11.57 -23.40
CA LEU A 417 -6.87 12.60 -22.60
C LEU A 417 -7.82 13.75 -22.27
N CYS A 418 -8.64 14.17 -23.24
CA CYS A 418 -9.67 15.18 -23.03
C CYS A 418 -10.69 14.73 -21.98
N VAL A 419 -11.13 13.47 -22.02
CA VAL A 419 -12.03 12.91 -21.00
C VAL A 419 -11.41 12.95 -19.61
N LEU A 420 -10.13 12.56 -19.46
CA LEU A 420 -9.43 12.64 -18.17
C LEU A 420 -9.32 14.08 -17.67
N ILE A 421 -9.07 15.05 -18.56
CA ILE A 421 -9.04 16.49 -18.21
C ILE A 421 -10.41 16.93 -17.70
N LEU A 422 -11.49 16.67 -18.45
CA LEU A 422 -12.85 17.04 -18.07
C LEU A 422 -13.22 16.47 -16.70
N TYR A 423 -12.98 15.17 -16.48
CA TYR A 423 -13.24 14.53 -15.19
C TYR A 423 -12.40 15.14 -14.06
N SER A 424 -11.11 15.40 -14.31
CA SER A 424 -10.22 15.96 -13.30
C SER A 424 -10.69 17.34 -12.81
N GLN A 425 -11.10 18.21 -13.74
CA GLN A 425 -11.52 19.57 -13.45
C GLN A 425 -12.93 19.62 -12.83
N ALA A 426 -13.82 18.72 -13.27
CA ALA A 426 -15.19 18.66 -12.81
C ALA A 426 -15.35 17.97 -11.45
N ILE A 427 -14.55 16.93 -11.17
CA ILE A 427 -14.75 16.04 -10.01
C ILE A 427 -13.50 15.91 -9.16
N SER A 428 -12.37 15.46 -9.73
CA SER A 428 -11.19 15.08 -8.93
C SER A 428 -10.63 16.26 -8.13
N HIS A 429 -10.41 17.42 -8.75
CA HIS A 429 -9.89 18.61 -8.08
C HIS A 429 -10.85 19.16 -7.02
N PRO A 430 -12.14 19.40 -7.32
CA PRO A 430 -13.13 19.75 -6.30
C PRO A 430 -13.19 18.77 -5.13
N TYR A 431 -13.25 17.46 -5.40
CA TYR A 431 -13.30 16.44 -4.35
C TYR A 431 -12.03 16.47 -3.48
N MET A 432 -10.85 16.50 -4.10
CA MET A 432 -9.58 16.60 -3.38
C MET A 432 -9.49 17.87 -2.52
N ARG A 433 -10.01 19.00 -3.00
CA ARG A 433 -10.03 20.26 -2.25
C ARG A 433 -10.83 20.13 -0.95
N ASP A 434 -11.95 19.43 -0.99
CA ASP A 434 -12.80 19.27 0.20
C ASP A 434 -12.23 18.24 1.18
N VAL A 435 -11.66 17.12 0.69
CA VAL A 435 -11.13 16.07 1.58
C VAL A 435 -9.70 16.29 2.07
N ARG A 436 -8.88 17.09 1.35
CA ARG A 436 -7.51 17.46 1.76
C ARG A 436 -7.41 18.89 2.30
N GLY A 437 -8.23 19.81 1.82
CA GLY A 437 -8.09 21.26 2.08
C GLY A 437 -8.74 21.74 3.38
N VAL A 438 -9.62 20.94 3.99
CA VAL A 438 -10.26 21.29 5.27
C VAL A 438 -9.52 20.61 6.41
N ALA A 439 -8.93 21.42 7.29
CA ALA A 439 -8.33 20.93 8.52
C ALA A 439 -9.45 20.33 9.41
N PHE A 440 -9.20 19.14 9.98
CA PHE A 440 -10.06 18.48 10.96
C PHE A 440 -11.42 17.94 10.46
N VAL A 441 -11.48 17.46 9.21
CA VAL A 441 -12.63 16.66 8.75
C VAL A 441 -12.51 15.22 9.24
N ASN A 442 -13.59 14.68 9.80
CA ASN A 442 -13.70 13.26 10.08
C ASN A 442 -14.19 12.51 8.84
N LEU A 443 -13.49 11.45 8.46
CA LEU A 443 -13.87 10.56 7.37
C LEU A 443 -15.32 10.07 7.48
N LEU A 444 -15.80 9.82 8.70
CA LEU A 444 -17.15 9.31 8.98
C LEU A 444 -18.29 10.29 8.67
N ASP A 445 -17.96 11.56 8.43
CA ASP A 445 -18.93 12.62 8.09
C ASP A 445 -18.99 12.90 6.58
N LEU A 446 -18.16 12.22 5.78
CA LEU A 446 -18.11 12.40 4.33
C LEU A 446 -19.19 11.64 3.55
N GLY A 447 -20.13 10.96 4.23
CA GLY A 447 -21.20 10.20 3.57
C GLY A 447 -22.04 11.06 2.62
N ALA A 448 -22.47 12.25 3.07
CA ALA A 448 -23.21 13.19 2.22
C ALA A 448 -22.38 13.67 1.03
N LYS A 449 -21.08 13.92 1.23
CA LYS A 449 -20.18 14.34 0.16
C LYS A 449 -19.97 13.25 -0.90
N HIS A 450 -19.86 11.99 -0.48
CA HIS A 450 -19.80 10.86 -1.41
C HIS A 450 -21.08 10.73 -2.24
N LYS A 451 -22.24 10.96 -1.62
CA LYS A 451 -23.52 11.01 -2.34
C LYS A 451 -23.57 12.17 -3.33
N GLU A 452 -23.10 13.35 -2.96
CA GLU A 452 -23.00 14.52 -3.85
C GLU A 452 -22.18 14.22 -5.11
N VAL A 453 -21.06 13.49 -4.98
CA VAL A 453 -20.25 13.06 -6.14
C VAL A 453 -21.05 12.14 -7.07
N ILE A 454 -21.79 11.17 -6.52
CA ILE A 454 -22.61 10.24 -7.30
C ILE A 454 -23.75 10.99 -7.99
N ASP A 455 -24.45 11.87 -7.28
CA ASP A 455 -25.55 12.67 -7.80
C ASP A 455 -25.06 13.64 -8.91
N PHE A 456 -23.85 14.18 -8.77
CA PHE A 456 -23.22 15.01 -9.79
C PHE A 456 -22.78 14.21 -11.02
N LEU A 457 -22.28 12.99 -10.86
CA LEU A 457 -22.03 12.08 -11.98
C LEU A 457 -23.33 11.75 -12.74
N ASP A 458 -24.43 11.54 -12.02
CA ASP A 458 -25.76 11.37 -12.61
C ASP A 458 -26.27 12.63 -13.34
N LEU A 459 -25.91 13.82 -12.85
CA LEU A 459 -26.18 15.07 -13.55
C LEU A 459 -25.40 15.14 -14.87
N LEU A 460 -24.10 14.84 -14.86
CA LEU A 460 -23.25 14.89 -16.06
C LEU A 460 -23.63 13.83 -17.10
N LEU A 461 -24.11 12.66 -16.67
CA LEU A 461 -24.65 11.63 -17.58
C LEU A 461 -25.95 12.08 -18.26
N ARG A 462 -26.78 12.84 -17.56
CA ARG A 462 -28.01 13.42 -18.14
C ARG A 462 -27.73 14.62 -19.04
N ASP A 463 -26.87 15.53 -18.60
CA ASP A 463 -26.47 16.73 -19.33
C ASP A 463 -24.96 16.90 -19.36
N ARG A 464 -24.36 16.35 -20.40
CA ARG A 464 -22.92 16.45 -20.70
C ARG A 464 -22.52 17.80 -21.32
N GLN A 465 -23.48 18.62 -21.75
CA GLN A 465 -23.19 19.94 -22.30
C GLN A 465 -22.66 20.88 -21.21
N LEU A 466 -22.89 20.55 -19.94
CA LEU A 466 -22.24 21.17 -18.78
C LEU A 466 -20.70 21.10 -18.84
N LEU A 467 -20.13 20.17 -19.62
CA LEU A 467 -18.68 20.04 -19.85
C LEU A 467 -18.27 20.26 -21.30
N LEU A 468 -19.09 19.83 -22.26
CA LEU A 468 -18.73 19.83 -23.69
C LEU A 468 -19.12 21.13 -24.41
N SER A 469 -20.07 21.91 -23.89
CA SER A 469 -20.50 23.14 -24.56
C SER A 469 -19.36 24.16 -24.65
N PRO A 470 -19.25 24.93 -25.74
CA PRO A 470 -18.39 26.11 -25.80
C PRO A 470 -18.70 27.15 -24.72
N SER A 471 -19.94 27.17 -24.23
CA SER A 471 -20.40 28.03 -23.12
C SER A 471 -20.40 27.33 -21.76
N ALA A 472 -19.81 26.13 -21.66
CA ALA A 472 -19.68 25.42 -20.38
C ALA A 472 -18.95 26.31 -19.37
N SER A 473 -19.46 26.31 -18.14
CA SER A 473 -19.02 27.18 -17.05
C SER A 473 -18.70 26.34 -15.82
N TYR A 474 -17.79 26.82 -14.97
CA TYR A 474 -17.43 26.06 -13.78
C TYR A 474 -18.56 26.05 -12.74
N GLU A 475 -19.46 27.04 -12.77
CA GLU A 475 -20.59 27.20 -11.88
C GLU A 475 -21.54 25.99 -11.93
N THR A 476 -21.64 25.33 -13.08
CA THR A 476 -22.49 24.14 -13.30
C THR A 476 -21.69 22.90 -13.68
N GLY A 477 -20.49 23.08 -14.26
CA GLY A 477 -19.61 22.00 -14.70
C GLY A 477 -18.59 21.54 -13.64
N SER A 478 -18.49 22.20 -12.49
CA SER A 478 -17.67 21.75 -11.35
C SER A 478 -18.55 21.25 -10.21
N LEU A 479 -18.15 20.13 -9.58
CA LEU A 479 -18.84 19.53 -8.43
C LEU A 479 -19.08 20.55 -7.31
N ASP A 480 -18.12 21.43 -7.05
CA ASP A 480 -18.20 22.44 -5.98
C ASP A 480 -18.61 23.84 -6.48
N GLY A 481 -18.93 23.98 -7.77
CA GLY A 481 -19.25 25.27 -8.40
C GLY A 481 -18.13 26.31 -8.34
N LYS A 482 -16.89 25.93 -7.99
CA LYS A 482 -15.73 26.83 -7.95
C LYS A 482 -14.98 26.81 -9.27
N PRO A 483 -14.17 27.85 -9.58
CA PRO A 483 -13.34 27.88 -10.76
C PRO A 483 -12.52 26.59 -10.93
N TRP A 484 -12.45 26.10 -12.16
CA TRP A 484 -11.60 24.97 -12.51
C TRP A 484 -10.15 25.24 -12.09
N GLU A 485 -9.44 24.21 -11.63
CA GLU A 485 -8.06 24.33 -11.17
C GLU A 485 -7.11 24.77 -12.31
N ARG A 486 -7.42 24.35 -13.53
CA ARG A 486 -6.71 24.65 -14.78
C ARG A 486 -7.73 25.01 -15.87
N PRO A 487 -8.32 26.21 -15.86
CA PRO A 487 -9.30 26.62 -16.87
C PRO A 487 -8.76 26.53 -18.30
N GLU A 488 -7.47 26.78 -18.49
CA GLU A 488 -6.77 26.65 -19.76
C GLU A 488 -6.83 25.24 -20.35
N ALA A 489 -6.93 24.20 -19.51
CA ALA A 489 -7.05 22.82 -19.96
C ALA A 489 -8.46 22.56 -20.53
N ILE A 490 -9.51 23.14 -19.95
CA ILE A 490 -10.87 23.04 -20.50
C ILE A 490 -10.96 23.77 -21.84
N TYR A 491 -10.38 24.97 -21.94
CA TYR A 491 -10.35 25.70 -23.22
C TYR A 491 -9.57 24.92 -24.29
N ALA A 492 -8.53 24.18 -23.91
CA ALA A 492 -7.82 23.29 -24.82
C ALA A 492 -8.72 22.13 -25.30
N VAL A 493 -9.49 21.51 -24.40
CA VAL A 493 -10.47 20.48 -24.75
C VAL A 493 -11.52 21.03 -25.71
N GLN A 494 -12.11 22.20 -25.43
CA GLN A 494 -13.11 22.83 -26.29
C GLN A 494 -12.58 23.12 -27.70
N ARG A 495 -11.33 23.57 -27.82
CA ARG A 495 -10.68 23.77 -29.13
C ARG A 495 -10.45 22.47 -29.90
N LEU A 496 -10.22 21.37 -29.18
CA LEU A 496 -9.99 20.05 -29.78
C LEU A 496 -11.29 19.31 -30.10
N ALA A 497 -12.36 19.55 -29.33
CA ALA A 497 -13.62 18.81 -29.43
C ALA A 497 -14.17 18.65 -30.86
N PRO A 498 -14.16 19.67 -31.74
CA PRO A 498 -14.60 19.51 -33.14
C PRO A 498 -13.81 18.47 -33.95
N LYS A 499 -12.58 18.14 -33.53
CA LYS A 499 -11.70 17.16 -34.17
C LYS A 499 -11.77 15.77 -33.53
N LEU A 500 -12.56 15.60 -32.47
CA LEU A 500 -12.63 14.38 -31.67
C LEU A 500 -14.05 13.77 -31.78
N PRO A 501 -14.33 13.02 -32.86
CA PRO A 501 -15.70 12.57 -33.20
C PRO A 501 -16.34 11.64 -32.14
N HIS A 502 -15.51 11.03 -31.29
CA HIS A 502 -15.95 10.07 -30.28
C HIS A 502 -15.83 10.61 -28.84
N LEU A 503 -15.55 11.90 -28.66
CA LEU A 503 -15.36 12.51 -27.33
C LEU A 503 -16.57 12.34 -26.42
N GLU A 504 -17.77 12.56 -26.95
CA GLU A 504 -19.01 12.39 -26.19
C GLU A 504 -19.22 10.93 -25.74
N GLY A 505 -19.08 9.97 -26.65
CA GLY A 505 -19.24 8.54 -26.33
C GLY A 505 -18.19 8.05 -25.33
N ALA A 506 -16.93 8.46 -25.50
CA ALA A 506 -15.85 8.13 -24.57
C ALA A 506 -16.08 8.76 -23.18
N LEU A 507 -16.59 9.99 -23.12
CA LEU A 507 -16.94 10.65 -21.86
C LEU A 507 -18.07 9.91 -21.14
N ILE A 508 -19.13 9.51 -21.84
CA ILE A 508 -20.24 8.73 -21.26
C ILE A 508 -19.71 7.42 -20.66
N ALA A 509 -18.96 6.64 -21.45
CA ALA A 509 -18.39 5.37 -20.98
C ALA A 509 -17.51 5.56 -19.73
N PHE A 510 -16.71 6.63 -19.71
CA PHE A 510 -15.88 6.96 -18.55
C PHE A 510 -16.73 7.33 -17.32
N LEU A 511 -17.72 8.21 -17.48
CA LEU A 511 -18.57 8.66 -16.38
C LEU A 511 -19.38 7.51 -15.77
N GLU A 512 -19.92 6.60 -16.59
CA GLU A 512 -20.59 5.39 -16.09
C GLU A 512 -19.63 4.52 -15.27
N GLY A 513 -18.42 4.29 -15.76
CA GLY A 513 -17.43 3.45 -15.09
C GLY A 513 -16.95 4.08 -13.77
N ALA A 514 -16.80 5.40 -13.75
CA ALA A 514 -16.47 6.16 -12.55
C ALA A 514 -17.62 6.11 -11.53
N ARG A 515 -18.87 6.34 -11.97
CA ARG A 515 -20.07 6.30 -11.13
C ARG A 515 -20.27 4.95 -10.45
N ASP A 516 -20.25 3.86 -11.21
CA ASP A 516 -20.39 2.52 -10.65
C ASP A 516 -19.29 2.22 -9.63
N THR A 517 -18.09 2.74 -9.89
CA THR A 517 -16.97 2.58 -8.98
C THR A 517 -17.16 3.41 -7.71
N TRP A 518 -17.66 4.64 -7.79
CA TRP A 518 -18.02 5.43 -6.62
C TRP A 518 -19.06 4.72 -5.75
N VAL A 519 -20.12 4.17 -6.35
CA VAL A 519 -21.15 3.40 -5.63
C VAL A 519 -20.51 2.21 -4.89
N ARG A 520 -19.66 1.44 -5.57
CA ARG A 520 -18.98 0.29 -4.97
C ARG A 520 -18.05 0.69 -3.81
N PHE A 521 -17.22 1.71 -4.02
CA PHE A 521 -16.19 2.16 -3.08
C PHE A 521 -16.69 3.12 -1.99
N THR A 522 -17.99 3.37 -1.92
CA THR A 522 -18.63 4.14 -0.83
C THR A 522 -19.73 3.35 -0.13
N SER A 523 -19.81 2.03 -0.40
CA SER A 523 -20.80 1.13 0.20
C SER A 523 -20.76 1.09 1.73
N GLU A 524 -19.62 1.42 2.35
CA GLU A 524 -19.52 1.54 3.81
C GLU A 524 -20.35 2.70 4.40
N PHE A 525 -20.75 3.66 3.57
CA PHE A 525 -21.62 4.79 3.91
C PHE A 525 -23.10 4.57 3.55
N ALA A 526 -23.47 3.36 3.11
CA ALA A 526 -24.85 3.07 2.73
C ALA A 526 -25.83 3.37 3.88
N GLU A 527 -27.04 3.81 3.51
CA GLU A 527 -28.12 4.07 4.46
C GLU A 527 -28.42 2.82 5.31
N GLY A 528 -28.61 3.00 6.62
CA GLY A 528 -28.75 1.89 7.57
C GLY A 528 -27.46 1.16 7.94
N GLY A 529 -26.31 1.47 7.31
CA GLY A 529 -25.00 0.90 7.66
C GLY A 529 -24.45 1.35 9.02
N LYS A 530 -23.36 0.70 9.48
CA LYS A 530 -22.72 1.01 10.78
C LYS A 530 -22.30 2.49 10.90
N ILE A 531 -21.78 3.10 9.82
CA ILE A 531 -21.36 4.52 9.81
C ILE A 531 -22.58 5.45 9.82
N ALA A 532 -23.60 5.17 9.00
CA ALA A 532 -24.78 6.02 8.87
C ALA A 532 -25.61 6.05 10.16
N THR A 533 -25.65 4.94 10.90
CA THR A 533 -26.38 4.79 12.18
C THR A 533 -25.56 5.20 13.41
N ALA A 534 -24.27 5.51 13.26
CA ALA A 534 -23.44 5.97 14.35
C ALA A 534 -23.83 7.38 14.80
N SER A 535 -24.05 7.56 16.11
CA SER A 535 -24.32 8.88 16.69
C SER A 535 -23.13 9.83 16.55
N ALA A 536 -23.36 11.14 16.64
CA ALA A 536 -22.30 12.15 16.59
C ALA A 536 -21.20 11.90 17.64
N SER A 537 -21.58 11.50 18.86
CA SER A 537 -20.62 11.13 19.91
C SER A 537 -19.75 9.93 19.52
N LYS A 538 -20.34 8.87 18.93
CA LYS A 538 -19.56 7.72 18.45
C LYS A 538 -18.60 8.11 17.33
N LYS A 539 -19.07 8.90 16.37
CA LYS A 539 -18.20 9.42 15.29
C LYS A 539 -17.07 10.28 15.84
N CYS A 540 -17.31 11.10 16.86
CA CYS A 540 -16.29 11.90 17.53
C CYS A 540 -15.22 11.01 18.18
N CYS A 541 -15.62 9.94 18.89
CA CYS A 541 -14.68 8.97 19.47
C CYS A 541 -14.00 8.07 18.41
N THR A 542 -14.53 8.05 17.18
CA THR A 542 -13.99 7.30 16.03
C THR A 542 -13.50 8.25 14.94
N PHE A 543 -12.84 9.33 15.34
CA PHE A 543 -12.29 10.28 14.38
C PHE A 543 -11.22 9.61 13.52
N MET A 544 -11.38 9.65 12.20
CA MET A 544 -10.39 9.17 11.24
C MET A 544 -10.10 10.25 10.20
N LYS A 545 -8.84 10.38 9.79
CA LYS A 545 -8.50 11.30 8.70
C LYS A 545 -9.07 10.76 7.38
N PRO A 546 -9.51 11.63 6.45
CA PRO A 546 -10.06 11.19 5.17
C PRO A 546 -9.05 10.49 4.25
N THR A 547 -7.76 10.76 4.44
CA THR A 547 -6.68 10.33 3.55
C THR A 547 -5.60 9.56 4.29
N ASN A 548 -4.99 8.59 3.61
CA ASN A 548 -3.82 7.86 4.10
C ASN A 548 -2.47 8.59 3.86
N ASP A 549 -2.52 9.85 3.41
CA ASP A 549 -1.36 10.67 3.03
C ASP A 549 -0.26 10.72 4.11
N ALA A 550 -0.62 10.61 5.39
CA ALA A 550 0.35 10.58 6.49
C ALA A 550 1.24 9.33 6.48
N ASN A 551 0.66 8.16 6.20
CA ASN A 551 1.41 6.91 6.07
C ASN A 551 2.22 6.89 4.77
N GLU A 552 1.61 7.25 3.64
CA GLU A 552 2.30 7.35 2.34
C GLU A 552 3.50 8.32 2.43
N GLY A 553 3.31 9.45 3.09
CA GLY A 553 4.37 10.44 3.34
C GLY A 553 5.46 9.95 4.30
N ALA A 554 5.11 9.14 5.31
CA ALA A 554 6.10 8.51 6.19
C ALA A 554 6.99 7.53 5.42
N LEU A 555 6.37 6.65 4.64
CA LEU A 555 7.06 5.65 3.82
C LEU A 555 7.91 6.34 2.73
N GLY A 556 7.36 7.35 2.05
CA GLY A 556 8.08 8.16 1.07
C GLY A 556 9.32 8.84 1.66
N ALA A 557 9.20 9.42 2.87
CA ALA A 557 10.33 9.99 3.59
C ALA A 557 11.39 8.94 3.94
N TYR A 558 10.98 7.75 4.37
CA TYR A 558 11.89 6.64 4.64
C TYR A 558 12.67 6.20 3.41
N HIS A 559 12.01 6.09 2.24
CA HIS A 559 12.70 5.78 0.98
C HIS A 559 13.79 6.79 0.63
N ILE A 560 13.52 8.09 0.86
CA ILE A 560 14.50 9.17 0.63
C ILE A 560 15.65 9.05 1.64
N ASP A 561 15.34 8.84 2.92
CA ASP A 561 16.34 8.75 3.98
C ASP A 561 17.28 7.56 3.78
N VAL A 562 16.75 6.37 3.46
CA VAL A 562 17.59 5.18 3.19
C VAL A 562 18.42 5.34 1.91
N ARG A 563 17.90 6.02 0.89
CA ARG A 563 18.67 6.33 -0.32
C ARG A 563 19.86 7.22 -0.01
N ASN A 564 19.66 8.27 0.79
CA ASN A 564 20.71 9.22 1.15
C ASN A 564 21.65 8.68 2.24
N LYS A 565 21.15 7.79 3.11
CA LYS A 565 21.85 7.23 4.27
C LYS A 565 21.66 5.70 4.28
N PRO A 566 22.36 4.93 3.43
CA PRO A 566 22.15 3.48 3.31
C PRO A 566 22.45 2.65 4.57
N ARG A 567 23.13 3.25 5.57
CA ARG A 567 23.43 2.63 6.87
C ARG A 567 22.44 3.02 7.97
N LEU A 568 21.42 3.80 7.67
CA LEU A 568 20.36 4.16 8.60
C LEU A 568 19.48 2.93 8.83
N SER A 569 19.37 2.47 10.07
CA SER A 569 18.46 1.38 10.40
C SER A 569 17.01 1.88 10.50
N VAL A 570 16.04 0.98 10.35
CA VAL A 570 14.61 1.30 10.49
C VAL A 570 14.34 1.89 11.87
N GLU A 571 14.90 1.29 12.92
CA GLU A 571 14.72 1.73 14.31
C GLU A 571 15.31 3.12 14.53
N GLN A 572 16.48 3.40 13.93
CA GLN A 572 17.07 4.74 14.01
C GLN A 572 16.19 5.78 13.33
N HIS A 573 15.67 5.45 12.15
CA HIS A 573 14.73 6.30 11.41
C HIS A 573 13.46 6.56 12.22
N SER A 574 12.79 5.50 12.66
CA SER A 574 11.57 5.56 13.46
C SER A 574 11.78 6.36 14.74
N ALA A 575 12.86 6.12 15.49
CA ALA A 575 13.14 6.84 16.72
C ALA A 575 13.22 8.37 16.52
N HIS A 576 13.95 8.84 15.50
CA HIS A 576 14.07 10.28 15.28
C HIS A 576 12.81 10.89 14.65
N LYS A 577 12.14 10.17 13.74
CA LYS A 577 10.91 10.66 13.11
C LYS A 577 9.75 10.70 14.10
N MET A 578 9.61 9.72 14.98
CA MET A 578 8.64 9.75 16.07
C MET A 578 8.92 10.92 17.00
N TYR A 579 10.19 11.10 17.43
CA TYR A 579 10.58 12.20 18.30
C TYR A 579 10.15 13.57 17.75
N GLN A 580 10.35 13.79 16.45
CA GLN A 580 9.97 15.04 15.77
C GLN A 580 8.46 15.15 15.55
N ARG A 581 7.83 14.11 14.97
CA ARG A 581 6.43 14.16 14.53
C ARG A 581 5.44 14.15 15.68
N ASN A 582 5.80 13.52 16.80
CA ASN A 582 4.95 13.40 17.98
C ASN A 582 5.19 14.52 19.00
N ASP A 583 6.07 15.49 18.70
CA ASP A 583 6.47 16.55 19.62
C ASP A 583 6.95 16.00 20.99
N THR A 584 7.72 14.91 20.94
CA THR A 584 8.21 14.21 22.13
C THR A 584 9.14 15.11 22.96
N SER A 585 9.78 16.11 22.36
CA SER A 585 10.57 17.11 23.09
C SER A 585 9.74 17.88 24.10
N SER A 586 8.56 18.38 23.70
CA SER A 586 7.66 19.13 24.59
C SER A 586 7.08 18.23 25.68
N PHE A 587 6.68 17.00 25.33
CA PHE A 587 6.27 16.00 26.32
C PHE A 587 7.35 15.76 27.38
N MET A 588 8.60 15.50 26.94
CA MET A 588 9.70 15.28 27.88
C MET A 588 9.96 16.51 28.76
N LYS A 589 9.95 17.72 28.19
CA LYS A 589 10.18 18.96 28.95
C LYS A 589 9.12 19.18 30.03
N MET A 590 7.87 18.81 29.74
CA MET A 590 6.74 19.02 30.65
C MET A 590 6.58 17.89 31.67
N CYS A 591 6.73 16.64 31.25
CA CYS A 591 6.35 15.48 32.04
C CYS A 591 7.55 14.72 32.65
N PHE A 592 8.78 14.89 32.14
CA PHE A 592 9.91 14.10 32.66
C PHE A 592 10.56 14.75 33.88
N THR A 593 10.77 13.91 34.89
CA THR A 593 11.68 14.18 36.01
C THR A 593 13.07 13.58 35.74
N PRO A 594 14.09 13.87 36.58
CA PRO A 594 15.40 13.21 36.46
C PRO A 594 15.35 11.68 36.49
N ALA A 595 14.36 11.10 37.18
CA ALA A 595 14.15 9.65 37.23
C ALA A 595 13.75 9.09 35.86
N HIS A 596 12.87 9.78 35.13
CA HIS A 596 12.45 9.40 33.78
C HIS A 596 13.62 9.43 32.79
N HIS A 597 14.42 10.49 32.83
CA HIS A 597 15.64 10.56 32.02
C HIS A 597 16.63 9.42 32.33
N LYS A 598 16.75 9.03 33.60
CA LYS A 598 17.58 7.89 33.99
C LYS A 598 17.00 6.56 33.48
N SER A 599 15.69 6.36 33.58
CA SER A 599 15.00 5.16 33.08
C SER A 599 15.26 4.95 31.59
N ILE A 600 15.00 5.95 30.73
CA ILE A 600 15.23 5.79 29.28
C ILE A 600 16.70 5.50 28.94
N MET A 601 17.64 6.07 29.69
CA MET A 601 19.07 5.81 29.52
C MET A 601 19.44 4.37 29.90
N HIS A 602 18.79 3.82 30.93
CA HIS A 602 18.97 2.42 31.34
C HIS A 602 18.33 1.47 30.33
N GLN A 603 17.08 1.69 29.95
CA GLN A 603 16.38 0.87 28.96
C GLN A 603 17.18 0.74 27.65
N VAL A 604 17.73 1.84 27.12
CA VAL A 604 18.56 1.78 25.90
C VAL A 604 19.86 0.98 26.10
N ARG A 605 20.46 1.02 27.29
CA ARG A 605 21.65 0.23 27.61
C ARG A 605 21.31 -1.26 27.72
N ASP A 606 20.18 -1.59 28.32
CA ASP A 606 19.71 -2.96 28.47
C ASP A 606 19.36 -3.56 27.11
N GLN A 607 18.68 -2.80 26.24
CA GLN A 607 18.42 -3.19 24.84
C GLN A 607 19.71 -3.42 24.04
N GLU A 608 20.76 -2.61 24.28
CA GLU A 608 22.08 -2.80 23.68
C GLU A 608 22.79 -4.05 24.20
N ALA A 609 22.74 -4.28 25.53
CA ALA A 609 23.36 -5.42 26.18
C ALA A 609 22.69 -6.74 25.78
N ALA A 610 21.37 -6.74 25.62
CA ALA A 610 20.59 -7.88 25.15
C ALA A 610 20.70 -8.11 23.63
N HIS A 611 21.46 -7.28 22.90
CA HIS A 611 21.62 -7.39 21.45
C HIS A 611 20.28 -7.45 20.68
N LEU A 612 19.22 -6.81 21.19
CA LEU A 612 17.88 -6.92 20.62
C LEU A 612 17.80 -6.60 19.12
N PRO A 613 18.52 -5.58 18.58
CA PRO A 613 18.49 -5.32 17.14
C PRO A 613 19.05 -6.48 16.29
N ALA A 614 20.05 -7.22 16.80
CA ALA A 614 20.58 -8.40 16.11
C ALA A 614 19.58 -9.55 16.17
N GLN A 615 18.98 -9.80 17.33
CA GLN A 615 17.94 -10.83 17.50
C GLN A 615 16.70 -10.55 16.62
N SER A 616 16.25 -9.30 16.54
CA SER A 616 15.15 -8.90 15.66
C SER A 616 15.47 -9.18 14.19
N ARG A 617 16.70 -8.92 13.76
CA ARG A 617 17.17 -9.23 12.41
C ARG A 617 17.23 -10.74 12.15
N GLU A 618 17.72 -11.53 13.10
CA GLU A 618 17.75 -12.99 13.00
C GLU A 618 16.34 -13.59 12.91
N LYS A 619 15.41 -13.13 13.77
CA LYS A 619 14.00 -13.53 13.71
C LYS A 619 13.38 -13.21 12.36
N GLN A 620 13.71 -12.04 11.79
CA GLN A 620 13.21 -11.64 10.48
C GLN A 620 13.77 -12.53 9.35
N VAL A 621 15.07 -12.83 9.37
CA VAL A 621 15.70 -13.72 8.38
C VAL A 621 15.08 -15.12 8.45
N ALA A 622 14.96 -15.69 9.65
CA ALA A 622 14.33 -17.00 9.84
C ALA A 622 12.86 -17.03 9.37
N ALA A 623 12.14 -15.91 9.51
CA ALA A 623 10.78 -15.80 9.02
C ALA A 623 10.73 -15.70 7.47
N TRP A 624 11.69 -15.01 6.84
CA TRP A 624 11.81 -14.99 5.38
C TRP A 624 12.17 -16.36 4.80
N GLU A 625 13.09 -17.10 5.43
CA GLU A 625 13.44 -18.47 5.04
C GLU A 625 12.20 -19.38 5.04
N ARG A 626 11.37 -19.32 6.10
CA ARG A 626 10.10 -20.07 6.16
C ARG A 626 9.12 -19.68 5.05
N VAL A 627 9.03 -18.39 4.73
CA VAL A 627 8.15 -17.92 3.65
C VAL A 627 8.66 -18.37 2.28
N GLU A 628 9.98 -18.41 2.09
CA GLU A 628 10.60 -18.92 0.88
C GLU A 628 10.35 -20.42 0.70
N GLU A 629 10.50 -21.22 1.77
CA GLU A 629 10.12 -22.64 1.79
C GLU A 629 8.65 -22.85 1.41
N GLN A 630 7.74 -22.04 1.96
CA GLN A 630 6.31 -22.11 1.63
C GLN A 630 6.04 -21.75 0.16
N LYS A 631 6.74 -20.76 -0.40
CA LYS A 631 6.66 -20.41 -1.81
C LYS A 631 7.14 -21.55 -2.70
N HIS A 632 8.29 -22.14 -2.39
CA HIS A 632 8.80 -23.31 -3.11
C HIS A 632 7.84 -24.49 -3.06
N ALA A 633 7.26 -24.79 -1.89
CA ALA A 633 6.25 -25.83 -1.76
C ALA A 633 4.97 -25.50 -2.55
N GLY A 634 4.55 -24.24 -2.57
CA GLY A 634 3.43 -23.75 -3.37
C GLY A 634 3.66 -23.88 -4.87
N ASP A 635 4.85 -23.51 -5.34
CA ASP A 635 5.27 -23.63 -6.73
C ASP A 635 5.41 -25.09 -7.15
N ALA A 636 5.93 -25.96 -6.28
CA ALA A 636 5.95 -27.40 -6.49
C ALA A 636 4.52 -27.96 -6.63
N LYS A 637 3.58 -27.56 -5.76
CA LYS A 637 2.16 -27.94 -5.87
C LYS A 637 1.52 -27.41 -7.15
N ARG A 638 1.83 -26.18 -7.58
CA ARG A 638 1.33 -25.61 -8.85
C ARG A 638 1.89 -26.34 -10.06
N LYS A 639 3.18 -26.63 -10.07
CA LYS A 639 3.86 -27.44 -11.08
C LYS A 639 3.24 -28.83 -11.17
N GLN A 640 3.06 -29.50 -10.03
CA GLN A 640 2.39 -30.80 -9.96
C GLN A 640 0.94 -30.73 -10.46
N ARG A 641 0.18 -29.67 -10.14
CA ARG A 641 -1.17 -29.46 -10.68
C ARG A 641 -1.15 -29.23 -12.20
N ALA A 642 -0.19 -28.47 -12.71
CA ALA A 642 -0.03 -28.22 -14.14
C ALA A 642 0.38 -29.49 -14.89
N GLU A 643 1.31 -30.28 -14.35
CA GLU A 643 1.73 -31.59 -14.86
C GLU A 643 0.56 -32.58 -14.82
N ASN A 644 -0.20 -32.64 -13.72
CA ASN A 644 -1.41 -33.47 -13.62
C ASN A 644 -2.49 -33.03 -14.61
N LYS A 645 -2.59 -31.73 -14.92
CA LYS A 645 -3.51 -31.22 -15.93
C LYS A 645 -3.06 -31.60 -17.34
N ALA A 646 -1.78 -31.40 -17.66
CA ALA A 646 -1.18 -31.79 -18.94
C ALA A 646 -1.25 -33.30 -19.17
N ALA A 647 -1.00 -34.11 -18.15
CA ALA A 647 -1.12 -35.57 -18.19
C ALA A 647 -2.57 -36.03 -18.43
N LYS A 648 -3.57 -35.29 -17.94
CA LYS A 648 -5.00 -35.57 -18.18
C LYS A 648 -5.47 -35.14 -19.58
N GLU A 649 -4.91 -34.07 -20.13
CA GLU A 649 -5.30 -33.50 -21.43
C GLU A 649 -4.68 -34.25 -22.63
N GLY A 650 -3.63 -35.06 -22.41
CA GLY A 650 -3.02 -35.90 -23.46
C GLY A 650 -2.24 -35.10 -24.51
N PRO A 651 -1.52 -35.76 -25.44
CA PRO A 651 -0.71 -35.09 -26.44
C PRO A 651 -1.57 -34.35 -27.48
N VAL A 652 -1.24 -33.08 -27.76
CA VAL A 652 -1.83 -32.27 -28.84
C VAL A 652 -1.17 -32.66 -30.15
N VAL A 653 -1.59 -33.78 -30.72
CA VAL A 653 -1.01 -34.35 -31.94
C VAL A 653 -2.09 -34.57 -33.01
N ARG A 654 -1.69 -34.42 -34.28
CA ARG A 654 -2.51 -34.75 -35.46
C ARG A 654 -3.00 -36.19 -35.36
N VAL A 655 -4.26 -36.42 -35.72
CA VAL A 655 -4.81 -37.76 -35.85
C VAL A 655 -4.41 -38.32 -37.22
N ILE A 656 -3.53 -39.31 -37.23
CA ILE A 656 -3.01 -39.94 -38.45
C ILE A 656 -3.85 -41.17 -38.85
N ASP A 657 -4.34 -41.93 -37.87
CA ASP A 657 -5.19 -43.11 -38.05
C ASP A 657 -6.58 -42.86 -37.43
N LEU A 658 -7.43 -42.17 -38.18
CA LEU A 658 -8.82 -41.91 -37.77
C LEU A 658 -9.64 -43.21 -37.65
N PRO A 659 -9.56 -44.19 -38.57
CA PRO A 659 -10.26 -45.48 -38.43
C PRO A 659 -9.90 -46.24 -37.15
N GLY A 660 -8.61 -46.37 -36.82
CA GLY A 660 -8.18 -47.04 -35.60
C GLY A 660 -8.66 -46.34 -34.32
N LEU A 661 -8.70 -45.00 -34.33
CA LEU A 661 -9.21 -44.20 -33.22
C LEU A 661 -10.73 -44.33 -33.03
N LEU A 662 -11.49 -44.55 -34.11
CA LEU A 662 -12.95 -44.77 -34.06
C LEU A 662 -13.35 -46.16 -33.55
N VAL A 663 -12.51 -47.19 -33.77
CA VAL A 663 -12.74 -48.56 -33.28
C VAL A 663 -12.67 -48.63 -31.74
N LYS A 664 -11.75 -47.88 -31.13
CA LYS A 664 -11.61 -47.81 -29.67
C LYS A 664 -11.35 -46.37 -29.20
N PRO A 665 -12.39 -45.53 -29.17
CA PRO A 665 -12.20 -44.11 -28.89
C PRO A 665 -11.71 -43.89 -27.45
N PRO A 666 -10.66 -43.08 -27.24
CA PRO A 666 -10.12 -42.80 -25.91
C PRO A 666 -11.08 -41.95 -25.07
N ILE A 667 -10.69 -41.61 -23.84
CA ILE A 667 -11.48 -40.72 -22.98
C ILE A 667 -11.62 -39.31 -23.60
N VAL A 668 -12.67 -38.59 -23.20
CA VAL A 668 -13.03 -37.27 -23.77
C VAL A 668 -11.88 -36.26 -23.71
N SER A 669 -11.05 -36.30 -22.67
CA SER A 669 -9.92 -35.37 -22.54
C SER A 669 -8.86 -35.55 -23.62
N ILE A 670 -8.57 -36.80 -24.02
CA ILE A 670 -7.62 -37.12 -25.11
C ILE A 670 -8.22 -36.70 -26.47
N LEU A 671 -9.52 -36.97 -26.68
CA LEU A 671 -10.23 -36.54 -27.89
C LEU A 671 -10.22 -35.00 -28.04
N MET A 672 -10.39 -34.28 -26.93
CA MET A 672 -10.26 -32.82 -26.89
C MET A 672 -8.82 -32.34 -27.17
N GLY A 673 -7.81 -33.08 -26.70
CA GLY A 673 -6.40 -32.82 -27.03
C GLY A 673 -6.14 -32.86 -28.54
N HIS A 674 -6.65 -33.88 -29.23
CA HIS A 674 -6.60 -33.98 -30.69
C HIS A 674 -7.38 -32.85 -31.38
N LEU A 675 -8.58 -32.52 -30.89
CA LEU A 675 -9.41 -31.45 -31.45
C LEU A 675 -8.76 -30.05 -31.31
N ASN A 676 -8.04 -29.82 -30.21
CA ASN A 676 -7.30 -28.59 -29.98
C ASN A 676 -6.12 -28.42 -30.96
N TRP A 677 -5.53 -29.50 -31.47
CA TRP A 677 -4.50 -29.42 -32.51
C TRP A 677 -5.07 -28.77 -33.78
N TYR A 678 -6.26 -29.20 -34.23
CA TYR A 678 -6.93 -28.62 -35.40
C TYR A 678 -7.36 -27.16 -35.18
N ARG A 679 -7.78 -26.78 -33.96
CA ARG A 679 -8.01 -25.36 -33.61
C ARG A 679 -6.74 -24.53 -33.71
N ALA A 680 -5.60 -25.08 -33.30
CA ALA A 680 -4.30 -24.39 -33.39
C ALA A 680 -3.83 -24.22 -34.83
N GLN A 681 -4.26 -25.10 -35.76
CA GLN A 681 -4.05 -24.94 -37.20
C GLN A 681 -5.02 -23.92 -37.86
N GLY A 682 -5.91 -23.28 -37.08
CA GLY A 682 -6.78 -22.21 -37.55
C GLY A 682 -8.21 -22.62 -37.92
N ASP A 683 -8.65 -23.84 -37.60
CA ASP A 683 -10.04 -24.26 -37.87
C ASP A 683 -11.03 -23.58 -36.91
N THR A 684 -11.66 -22.50 -37.39
CA THR A 684 -12.67 -21.72 -36.65
C THR A 684 -14.06 -22.37 -36.64
N SER A 685 -14.28 -23.44 -37.42
CA SER A 685 -15.58 -24.11 -37.52
C SER A 685 -15.82 -25.14 -36.41
N ILE A 686 -14.79 -25.41 -35.58
CA ILE A 686 -14.88 -26.31 -34.45
C ILE A 686 -15.75 -25.69 -33.33
N PRO A 687 -16.85 -26.33 -32.89
CA PRO A 687 -17.73 -25.82 -31.84
C PRO A 687 -16.99 -25.53 -30.53
N LYS A 688 -17.51 -24.61 -29.71
CA LYS A 688 -16.94 -24.27 -28.40
C LYS A 688 -16.98 -25.47 -27.45
N ASN A 689 -16.04 -25.53 -26.50
CA ASN A 689 -15.97 -26.64 -25.52
C ASN A 689 -17.26 -26.82 -24.70
N THR A 690 -18.02 -25.74 -24.48
CA THR A 690 -19.32 -25.77 -23.78
C THR A 690 -20.39 -26.57 -24.53
N SER A 691 -20.31 -26.64 -25.86
CA SER A 691 -21.21 -27.44 -26.72
C SER A 691 -20.77 -28.89 -26.92
N LEU A 692 -19.57 -29.26 -26.45
CA LEU A 692 -18.94 -30.57 -26.64
C LEU A 692 -18.93 -31.37 -25.32
N ASN A 693 -20.12 -31.56 -24.74
CA ASN A 693 -20.33 -32.11 -23.39
C ASN A 693 -20.48 -33.65 -23.35
N ARG A 694 -20.54 -34.31 -24.51
CA ARG A 694 -20.69 -35.77 -24.64
C ARG A 694 -19.63 -36.32 -25.57
N LYS A 695 -19.14 -37.53 -25.27
CA LYS A 695 -18.09 -38.19 -26.04
C LYS A 695 -18.40 -38.30 -27.54
N GLY A 696 -19.65 -38.61 -27.91
CA GLY A 696 -20.09 -38.65 -29.31
C GLY A 696 -19.91 -37.32 -30.04
N LEU A 697 -20.32 -36.21 -29.42
CA LEU A 697 -20.19 -34.87 -30.01
C LEU A 697 -18.72 -34.47 -30.23
N VAL A 698 -17.82 -34.90 -29.35
CA VAL A 698 -16.38 -34.65 -29.52
C VAL A 698 -15.80 -35.46 -30.67
N LEU A 699 -16.26 -36.71 -30.84
CA LEU A 699 -15.87 -37.57 -31.96
C LEU A 699 -16.37 -37.00 -33.29
N ASP A 700 -17.64 -36.59 -33.38
CA ASP A 700 -18.21 -36.01 -34.61
C ASP A 700 -17.46 -34.73 -35.02
N ALA A 701 -17.18 -33.86 -34.05
CA ALA A 701 -16.41 -32.64 -34.28
C ALA A 701 -14.97 -32.95 -34.72
N LEU A 702 -14.35 -34.00 -34.17
CA LEU A 702 -12.99 -34.42 -34.51
C LEU A 702 -12.91 -35.03 -35.91
N VAL A 703 -13.86 -35.89 -36.28
CA VAL A 703 -13.98 -36.47 -37.63
C VAL A 703 -14.12 -35.36 -38.65
N ALA A 704 -15.06 -34.44 -38.43
CA ALA A 704 -15.28 -33.33 -39.36
C ALA A 704 -14.06 -32.39 -39.47
N ALA A 705 -13.31 -32.19 -38.38
CA ALA A 705 -12.07 -31.40 -38.41
C ALA A 705 -10.96 -32.09 -39.19
N VAL A 706 -10.80 -33.41 -39.03
CA VAL A 706 -9.82 -34.21 -39.79
C VAL A 706 -10.14 -34.18 -41.28
N GLU A 707 -11.41 -34.36 -41.65
CA GLU A 707 -11.86 -34.35 -43.05
C GLU A 707 -11.60 -32.99 -43.71
N ARG A 708 -12.00 -31.89 -43.05
CA ARG A 708 -11.73 -30.53 -43.55
C ARG A 708 -10.24 -30.27 -43.76
N TYR A 709 -9.43 -30.65 -42.77
CA TYR A 709 -7.99 -30.45 -42.84
C TYR A 709 -7.34 -31.26 -43.97
N ASN A 710 -7.74 -32.52 -44.17
CA ASN A 710 -7.24 -33.35 -45.26
C ASN A 710 -7.67 -32.83 -46.64
N MET A 711 -8.87 -32.26 -46.78
CA MET A 711 -9.27 -31.60 -48.04
C MET A 711 -8.40 -30.37 -48.33
N LEU A 712 -8.13 -29.54 -47.33
CA LEU A 712 -7.25 -28.37 -47.48
C LEU A 712 -5.81 -28.77 -47.88
N GLU A 713 -5.28 -29.86 -47.32
CA GLU A 713 -3.97 -30.38 -47.74
C GLU A 713 -3.99 -30.89 -49.19
N LEU A 714 -5.06 -31.55 -49.63
CA LEU A 714 -5.24 -32.01 -51.02
C LEU A 714 -5.36 -30.85 -52.01
N GLU A 715 -6.09 -29.79 -51.63
CA GLU A 715 -6.23 -28.56 -52.43
C GLU A 715 -4.90 -27.81 -52.53
N ALA A 716 -4.15 -27.68 -51.43
CA ALA A 716 -2.83 -27.08 -51.42
C ALA A 716 -1.82 -27.87 -52.28
N ALA A 717 -1.81 -29.21 -52.18
CA ALA A 717 -0.95 -30.06 -52.99
C ALA A 717 -1.30 -30.00 -54.49
N SER A 718 -2.59 -29.82 -54.82
CA SER A 718 -3.05 -29.65 -56.20
C SER A 718 -2.68 -28.26 -56.77
N ALA A 719 -2.67 -27.23 -55.91
CA ALA A 719 -2.27 -25.88 -56.27
C ALA A 719 -0.75 -25.77 -56.53
N GLU A 720 0.09 -26.43 -55.72
CA GLU A 720 1.55 -26.46 -55.94
C GLU A 720 1.93 -27.16 -57.26
N VAL A 721 1.19 -28.22 -57.65
CA VAL A 721 1.39 -28.90 -58.94
C VAL A 721 0.95 -28.02 -60.12
N ALA A 722 -0.11 -27.22 -59.95
CA ALA A 722 -0.57 -26.27 -60.97
C ALA A 722 0.38 -25.06 -61.13
N GLU A 723 0.98 -24.58 -60.03
CA GLU A 723 1.95 -23.48 -60.03
C GLU A 723 3.29 -23.92 -60.63
N GLY A 724 3.75 -25.15 -60.35
CA GLY A 724 4.90 -25.77 -61.01
C GLY A 724 4.72 -25.94 -62.53
N ALA A 725 3.50 -26.28 -62.98
CA ALA A 725 3.19 -26.37 -64.41
C ALA A 725 3.10 -25.00 -65.10
N GLN A 726 2.78 -23.91 -64.38
CA GLN A 726 2.81 -22.55 -64.94
C GLN A 726 4.24 -22.01 -65.09
N ILE A 727 5.16 -22.37 -64.18
CA ILE A 727 6.56 -21.94 -64.24
C ILE A 727 7.31 -22.61 -65.40
N GLU A 728 7.01 -23.88 -65.73
CA GLU A 728 7.59 -24.55 -66.91
C GLU A 728 7.12 -23.92 -68.24
N VAL A 729 5.89 -23.39 -68.31
CA VAL A 729 5.36 -22.76 -69.53
C VAL A 729 5.94 -21.35 -69.76
N GLU A 730 6.32 -20.63 -68.70
CA GLU A 730 7.01 -19.33 -68.82
C GLU A 730 8.52 -19.48 -69.14
N ALA A 731 9.16 -20.57 -68.69
CA ALA A 731 10.57 -20.83 -68.99
C ALA A 731 10.82 -21.17 -70.47
N ASP A 732 9.91 -21.89 -71.13
CA ASP A 732 10.00 -22.24 -72.55
C ASP A 732 9.72 -21.05 -73.49
N ALA A 733 9.09 -19.97 -73.00
CA ALA A 733 8.81 -18.77 -73.78
C ALA A 733 9.95 -17.73 -73.77
N MET A 734 10.95 -17.86 -72.90
CA MET A 734 12.06 -16.90 -72.78
C MET A 734 13.41 -17.37 -73.37
N GLN A 735 13.51 -18.60 -73.88
CA GLN A 735 14.75 -19.17 -74.41
C GLN A 735 15.00 -18.87 -75.90
N GLY A 736 14.84 -17.60 -76.29
CA GLY A 736 14.91 -17.19 -77.70
C GLY A 736 15.52 -15.83 -77.96
N ILE A 737 16.51 -15.36 -77.18
CA ILE A 737 17.37 -14.22 -77.57
C ILE A 737 18.80 -14.47 -77.03
N GLU A 738 19.72 -14.84 -77.92
CA GLU A 738 21.17 -14.73 -77.75
C GLU A 738 21.58 -13.25 -77.69
N ASP A 739 22.51 -12.85 -76.81
CA ASP A 739 23.94 -12.80 -77.13
C ASP A 739 24.73 -11.83 -76.19
N ASP A 740 25.94 -12.29 -75.88
CA ASP A 740 27.20 -11.56 -75.67
C ASP A 740 27.48 -10.61 -74.47
N PHE A 741 28.76 -10.68 -74.03
CA PHE A 741 29.54 -9.85 -73.08
C PHE A 741 29.89 -10.37 -71.66
N SER A 742 30.98 -11.15 -71.66
CA SER A 742 32.23 -11.06 -70.86
C SER A 742 32.27 -10.39 -69.47
N GLU A 743 32.84 -11.17 -68.53
CA GLU A 743 33.89 -10.83 -67.55
C GLU A 743 33.81 -9.52 -66.72
N SER A 744 33.79 -9.65 -65.39
CA SER A 744 35.02 -9.54 -64.59
C SER A 744 34.78 -9.68 -63.09
N LYS A 745 35.82 -10.18 -62.43
CA LYS A 745 35.96 -10.49 -61.01
C LYS A 745 35.97 -9.24 -60.11
N ALA A 746 35.62 -9.50 -58.85
CA ALA A 746 36.44 -9.25 -57.64
C ALA A 746 35.80 -8.31 -56.62
N GLY A 747 35.95 -8.71 -55.35
CA GLY A 747 35.99 -7.79 -54.22
C GLY A 747 35.35 -8.32 -52.97
N ASP A 748 36.16 -8.97 -52.13
CA ASP A 748 35.90 -9.16 -50.70
C ASP A 748 35.46 -7.83 -50.04
N TYR A 749 34.36 -7.88 -49.27
CA TYR A 749 34.27 -7.52 -47.84
C TYR A 749 32.88 -7.83 -47.28
#